data_AF-D6M315-F1
#
_entry.id   AF-D6M315-F1
#
_cell.length_a   1.000
_cell.length_b   1.000
_cell.length_c   1.000
_cell.angle_alpha   90.00
_cell.angle_beta   90.00
_cell.angle_gamma   90.00
#
_symmetry.space_group_name_H-M   'P 1'
#
loop_
_entity.id
_entity.type
_entity.pdbx_description
1 polymer ?
#
loop_
_entity_poly.entity_id
_entity_poly.type
_entity_poly.pdbx_seq_one_letter_code
_entity_poly.pdbx_strand_id
1 'polypeptide(L)'
;MGRALPLGLPQARDVDPGARRPYRSRRRRARHRRRDTGQRPPPGHRRGPAPRSPLARRPAPHRGRQPRRDHLSSAWEAARAHERAHGALPSPYDEPYAHVRKAAANFGWDWGPHFVTAGIWRPLRLETYSARLDHVRPLVTLAAGHRTARVTAHVRADAPDGSLVRAELTHPDGSVAARARGAVADGEAVLLLDVTDPALWWPAGLGAQPLYPLRAELLDGETVLDTATVRVGLREVRLDESPDALGARWALHVNGRRVRTRGYNWIPDDTFPSRVTPGRLATRLDQALAGNADLLRVWGGGHFATEEFLTGCDERGLLVWHDFLFACAAYCEDGEMTDLVTREAEQAVSRMAAHPSLALWCGGNETVLGHRHWGWSDQTGDRGWGAAYYLDVLPGVLARLDPTRPYVANSPWSGTIERDPVADSHGPSHLWTPWNEADYAHYRDHDPAYVSEMGWCGPPAWTTLARVLDGETPGPDSPRTRHHLRAIDGMHKLTRGLQPHFPPPAEGADWHWATQLVQARAVAAGTEWLRSRERGAGVVVWQLDDCWPAISWSAVDSAGIEKPLWYAPRHSFAPRLATIQPVRPGPTHDPAGTGGLRLTLVNDTDTDWDTEVHIRRLDLEGRVLASARPRAVCAPDGLTHLVLDPSLATPGDPAAELLVADTGGRRTVWTYRPDRLLRQPAPARRVRLALDEDALRVTVSARSLLRDVCVHPDRLAVALGL
;
A
#
# COMPACT_ATOMS: atom_id res chain seq x y z
N MET A 1 -49.27 23.69 -18.61
CA MET A 1 -49.51 25.12 -18.31
C MET A 1 -49.01 25.39 -16.90
N GLY A 2 -47.91 26.15 -16.78
CA GLY A 2 -47.44 26.88 -15.57
C GLY A 2 -47.09 26.08 -14.31
N ARG A 3 -46.04 26.39 -13.55
CA ARG A 3 -44.91 27.32 -13.67
C ARG A 3 -43.94 26.92 -12.54
N ALA A 4 -42.66 26.78 -12.86
CA ALA A 4 -41.59 26.67 -11.87
C ALA A 4 -41.31 28.03 -11.22
N LEU A 5 -40.94 28.05 -9.93
CA LEU A 5 -40.22 29.15 -9.29
C LEU A 5 -39.23 28.59 -8.24
N PRO A 6 -38.00 29.15 -8.15
CA PRO A 6 -36.92 28.67 -7.28
C PRO A 6 -36.75 29.52 -6.01
N LEU A 7 -36.09 28.96 -4.99
CA LEU A 7 -35.52 29.64 -3.82
C LEU A 7 -33.99 29.41 -3.91
N GLY A 8 -33.06 30.36 -3.87
CA GLY A 8 -33.05 31.73 -3.34
C GLY A 8 -31.88 31.87 -2.36
N LEU A 9 -30.64 31.97 -2.86
CA LEU A 9 -29.43 32.27 -2.08
C LEU A 9 -29.40 33.77 -1.71
N PRO A 10 -28.91 34.18 -0.52
CA PRO A 10 -28.81 35.59 -0.17
C PRO A 10 -27.56 36.26 -0.77
N GLN A 11 -27.79 37.41 -1.39
CA GLN A 11 -26.78 38.32 -1.95
C GLN A 11 -25.95 39.01 -0.85
N ALA A 12 -24.63 39.02 -1.03
CA ALA A 12 -23.71 39.92 -0.34
C ALA A 12 -23.58 41.24 -1.12
N ARG A 13 -23.54 42.35 -0.39
CA ARG A 13 -23.48 43.73 -0.90
C ARG A 13 -22.09 44.08 -1.47
N ASP A 14 -22.11 44.90 -2.51
CA ASP A 14 -20.96 45.58 -3.13
C ASP A 14 -20.12 46.39 -2.13
N VAL A 15 -18.80 46.24 -2.20
CA VAL A 15 -17.80 47.24 -1.77
C VAL A 15 -16.63 47.27 -2.77
N ASP A 16 -16.46 48.45 -3.35
CA ASP A 16 -15.37 49.06 -4.15
C ASP A 16 -13.95 48.42 -4.09
N PRO A 17 -13.28 48.20 -5.25
CA PRO A 17 -11.91 47.66 -5.31
C PRO A 17 -10.85 48.78 -5.25
N GLY A 18 -10.27 49.00 -4.06
CA GLY A 18 -9.22 50.00 -3.87
C GLY A 18 -8.17 49.61 -2.83
N ALA A 19 -6.98 49.23 -3.33
CA ALA A 19 -5.67 49.29 -2.66
C ALA A 19 -5.40 48.38 -1.44
N ARG A 20 -4.64 47.28 -1.66
CA ARG A 20 -3.55 46.89 -0.75
C ARG A 20 -2.31 46.40 -1.51
N ARG A 21 -1.19 47.04 -1.18
CA ARG A 21 0.16 46.85 -1.74
C ARG A 21 0.84 45.57 -1.18
N PRO A 22 1.81 45.00 -1.92
CA PRO A 22 2.65 43.91 -1.47
C PRO A 22 3.81 44.38 -0.58
N TYR A 23 4.12 43.59 0.45
CA TYR A 23 5.24 43.78 1.35
C TYR A 23 6.55 43.36 0.65
N ARG A 24 7.30 44.33 0.11
CA ARG A 24 8.68 44.15 -0.41
C ARG A 24 9.68 44.41 0.71
N SER A 25 10.41 43.39 1.16
CA SER A 25 11.61 43.56 1.98
C SER A 25 12.78 44.05 1.11
N ARG A 26 13.24 45.27 1.37
CA ARG A 26 14.40 45.91 0.75
C ARG A 26 15.71 45.22 1.18
N ARG A 27 16.56 44.82 0.24
CA ARG A 27 18.02 44.73 0.45
C ARG A 27 18.71 45.81 -0.38
N ARG A 28 19.36 46.75 0.31
CA ARG A 28 20.20 47.82 -0.26
C ARG A 28 21.48 47.21 -0.85
N ARG A 29 21.78 47.54 -2.11
CA ARG A 29 23.11 47.38 -2.72
C ARG A 29 23.99 48.56 -2.30
N ALA A 30 25.14 48.29 -1.72
CA ALA A 30 26.27 49.21 -1.73
C ALA A 30 27.23 48.78 -2.85
N ARG A 31 27.51 49.70 -3.77
CA ARG A 31 28.53 49.54 -4.81
C ARG A 31 29.89 49.90 -4.20
N HIS A 32 30.87 49.00 -4.30
CA HIS A 32 32.28 49.40 -4.32
C HIS A 32 32.93 48.83 -5.59
N ARG A 33 33.42 49.75 -6.43
CA ARG A 33 34.36 49.46 -7.51
C ARG A 33 35.72 49.17 -6.90
N ARG A 34 36.34 48.06 -7.28
CA ARG A 34 37.80 47.96 -7.47
C ARG A 34 38.07 47.11 -8.72
N ARG A 35 38.90 47.67 -9.60
CA ARG A 35 39.56 46.96 -10.69
C ARG A 35 40.61 46.05 -10.05
N ASP A 36 40.74 44.82 -10.53
CA ASP A 36 42.04 44.19 -10.58
C ASP A 36 42.14 43.18 -11.73
N THR A 37 43.30 43.20 -12.34
CA THR A 37 43.74 42.51 -13.54
C THR A 37 44.19 41.08 -13.23
N GLY A 38 43.86 40.10 -14.07
CA GLY A 38 44.45 38.75 -13.97
C GLY A 38 43.87 37.76 -14.98
N GLN A 39 44.66 37.46 -16.01
CA GLN A 39 44.41 36.40 -17.00
C GLN A 39 44.24 35.02 -16.32
N ARG A 40 43.29 34.20 -16.81
CA ARG A 40 43.20 32.75 -16.53
C ARG A 40 43.09 31.97 -17.86
N PRO A 41 43.69 30.77 -17.95
CA PRO A 41 43.84 29.98 -19.19
C PRO A 41 42.54 29.25 -19.58
N PRO A 42 42.42 28.71 -20.81
CA PRO A 42 41.14 28.23 -21.35
C PRO A 42 40.65 26.96 -20.64
N PRO A 43 39.32 26.72 -20.59
CA PRO A 43 38.77 25.52 -19.96
C PRO A 43 39.02 24.29 -20.83
N GLY A 44 39.64 23.28 -20.23
CA GLY A 44 39.75 21.94 -20.80
C GLY A 44 38.37 21.30 -21.03
N HIS A 45 38.31 20.48 -22.08
CA HIS A 45 37.12 19.77 -22.55
C HIS A 45 36.29 19.14 -21.43
N ARG A 46 35.06 19.63 -21.25
CA ARG A 46 34.00 18.90 -20.54
C ARG A 46 33.57 17.73 -21.42
N ARG A 47 33.77 16.49 -20.95
CA ARG A 47 33.05 15.32 -21.50
C ARG A 47 31.58 15.45 -21.06
N GLY A 48 30.67 15.50 -22.03
CA GLY A 48 29.23 15.44 -21.80
C GLY A 48 28.79 14.09 -21.23
N PRO A 49 27.52 13.96 -20.80
CA PRO A 49 26.98 12.70 -20.30
C PRO A 49 27.04 11.65 -21.41
N ALA A 50 27.54 10.47 -21.08
CA ALA A 50 27.72 9.38 -22.04
C ALA A 50 26.37 8.68 -22.31
N PRO A 51 25.90 8.62 -23.56
CA PRO A 51 24.89 7.65 -23.93
C PRO A 51 25.56 6.28 -23.98
N ARG A 52 25.04 5.29 -23.23
CA ARG A 52 25.56 3.92 -23.28
C ARG A 52 24.91 3.17 -24.45
N SER A 53 25.69 3.01 -25.52
CA SER A 53 25.55 1.98 -26.56
C SER A 53 26.08 0.62 -26.01
N PRO A 54 25.83 -0.54 -26.64
CA PRO A 54 26.05 -1.85 -26.04
C PRO A 54 27.54 -2.06 -25.72
N LEU A 55 27.79 -2.79 -24.64
CA LEU A 55 29.09 -3.05 -24.01
C LEU A 55 30.25 -3.17 -25.02
N ALA A 56 30.93 -2.06 -25.27
CA ALA A 56 32.23 -2.08 -25.91
C ALA A 56 33.23 -2.74 -24.93
N ARG A 57 33.78 -3.89 -25.32
CA ARG A 57 34.93 -4.54 -24.67
C ARG A 57 36.03 -3.48 -24.46
N ARG A 58 36.23 -3.06 -23.21
CA ARG A 58 37.32 -2.14 -22.84
C ARG A 58 38.63 -2.91 -22.75
N PRO A 59 39.77 -2.31 -23.15
CA PRO A 59 41.09 -2.89 -22.86
C PRO A 59 41.29 -3.00 -21.34
N ALA A 60 42.11 -3.96 -20.92
CA ALA A 60 42.45 -4.23 -19.53
C ALA A 60 42.73 -2.94 -18.73
N PRO A 61 42.35 -2.86 -17.45
CA PRO A 61 42.63 -1.70 -16.62
C PRO A 61 44.14 -1.45 -16.58
N HIS A 62 44.56 -0.24 -16.96
CA HIS A 62 45.95 0.21 -16.85
C HIS A 62 46.48 -0.13 -15.45
N ARG A 63 47.70 -0.67 -15.36
CA ARG A 63 48.44 -0.98 -14.11
C ARG A 63 48.70 0.25 -13.20
N GLY A 64 48.09 1.40 -13.47
CA GLY A 64 48.15 2.60 -12.62
C GLY A 64 46.90 2.74 -11.76
N ARG A 65 47.08 2.81 -10.44
CA ARG A 65 46.02 3.15 -9.47
C ARG A 65 45.48 4.56 -9.74
N GLN A 66 44.44 4.70 -10.57
CA GLN A 66 43.62 5.91 -10.57
C GLN A 66 42.40 5.69 -9.65
N PRO A 67 42.16 6.57 -8.66
CA PRO A 67 40.97 6.48 -7.83
C PRO A 67 39.72 6.74 -8.69
N ARG A 68 38.73 5.84 -8.64
CA ARG A 68 37.38 6.15 -9.14
C ARG A 68 36.81 7.27 -8.28
N ARG A 69 36.35 8.35 -8.92
CA ARG A 69 35.63 9.45 -8.28
C ARG A 69 34.23 9.48 -8.88
N ASP A 70 33.24 9.14 -8.08
CA ASP A 70 31.83 9.27 -8.46
C ASP A 70 31.31 10.62 -7.96
N HIS A 71 30.89 11.48 -8.88
CA HIS A 71 30.26 12.76 -8.58
C HIS A 71 28.75 12.61 -8.68
N LEU A 72 28.05 12.73 -7.55
CA LEU A 72 26.59 12.72 -7.50
C LEU A 72 26.09 14.17 -7.49
N SER A 73 25.40 14.58 -8.57
CA SER A 73 24.75 15.88 -8.66
C SER A 73 23.42 15.92 -7.90
N SER A 74 22.95 17.11 -7.54
CA SER A 74 21.64 17.30 -6.92
C SER A 74 20.52 16.88 -7.87
N ALA A 75 19.71 15.89 -7.47
CA ALA A 75 18.53 15.48 -8.24
C ALA A 75 17.50 16.61 -8.33
N TRP A 76 17.40 17.45 -7.29
CA TRP A 76 16.50 18.60 -7.27
C TRP A 76 16.89 19.64 -8.32
N GLU A 77 18.19 19.95 -8.42
CA GLU A 77 18.68 20.92 -9.41
C GLU A 77 18.53 20.40 -10.84
N ALA A 78 18.79 19.10 -11.06
CA ALA A 78 18.59 18.44 -12.35
C ALA A 78 17.11 18.48 -12.76
N ALA A 79 16.21 18.12 -11.84
CA ALA A 79 14.77 18.15 -12.06
C ALA A 79 14.26 19.57 -12.37
N ARG A 80 14.67 20.59 -11.60
CA ARG A 80 14.34 22.00 -11.90
C ARG A 80 14.94 22.49 -13.22
N ALA A 81 16.11 22.01 -13.62
CA ALA A 81 16.71 22.37 -14.90
C ALA A 81 15.90 21.80 -16.07
N HIS A 82 15.48 20.54 -15.96
CA HIS A 82 14.60 19.89 -16.91
C HIS A 82 13.22 20.57 -16.96
N GLU A 83 12.60 20.87 -15.82
CA GLU A 83 11.34 21.64 -15.74
C GLU A 83 11.45 22.99 -16.48
N ARG A 84 12.56 23.74 -16.31
CA ARG A 84 12.76 25.01 -17.04
C ARG A 84 12.84 24.84 -18.56
N ALA A 85 13.32 23.68 -19.03
CA ALA A 85 13.46 23.41 -20.45
C ALA A 85 12.15 22.89 -21.09
N HIS A 86 11.34 22.15 -20.33
CA HIS A 86 10.15 21.46 -20.83
C HIS A 86 8.81 22.07 -20.33
N GLY A 87 8.89 23.05 -19.43
CA GLY A 87 7.76 23.67 -18.76
C GLY A 87 7.28 22.85 -17.57
N ALA A 88 6.65 23.53 -16.61
CA ALA A 88 6.05 22.91 -15.44
C ALA A 88 4.91 21.95 -15.83
N LEU A 89 4.78 20.88 -15.05
CA LEU A 89 3.72 19.89 -15.13
C LEU A 89 2.90 19.87 -13.84
N PRO A 90 1.61 19.55 -13.89
CA PRO A 90 0.78 19.45 -12.69
C PRO A 90 1.33 18.43 -11.67
N SER A 91 1.36 18.84 -10.41
CA SER A 91 1.83 18.06 -9.26
C SER A 91 1.15 18.59 -7.98
N PRO A 92 0.86 17.74 -6.97
CA PRO A 92 0.26 18.14 -5.71
C PRO A 92 1.23 18.93 -4.81
N TYR A 93 2.52 18.87 -5.11
CA TYR A 93 3.58 19.53 -4.34
C TYR A 93 4.36 20.50 -5.24
N ASP A 94 4.83 21.62 -4.68
CA ASP A 94 5.73 22.57 -5.36
C ASP A 94 7.16 22.01 -5.47
N GLU A 95 7.27 20.84 -6.07
CA GLU A 95 8.51 20.09 -6.22
C GLU A 95 8.56 19.43 -7.60
N PRO A 96 9.73 19.47 -8.29
CA PRO A 96 9.83 19.11 -9.70
C PRO A 96 10.03 17.59 -9.92
N TYR A 97 9.55 16.73 -9.02
CA TYR A 97 9.89 15.30 -9.03
C TYR A 97 9.40 14.58 -10.31
N ALA A 98 8.38 15.10 -10.98
CA ALA A 98 7.91 14.64 -12.29
C ALA A 98 8.97 14.72 -13.42
N HIS A 99 10.02 15.52 -13.23
CA HIS A 99 11.08 15.77 -14.22
C HIS A 99 12.38 15.01 -13.93
N VAL A 100 12.36 14.00 -13.06
CA VAL A 100 13.51 13.12 -12.80
C VAL A 100 13.05 11.73 -12.39
N ARG A 101 13.78 10.68 -12.81
CA ARG A 101 13.53 9.32 -12.31
C ARG A 101 14.21 9.12 -10.95
N LYS A 102 13.46 9.42 -9.88
CA LYS A 102 13.83 9.23 -8.47
C LYS A 102 12.56 9.00 -7.66
N ALA A 103 12.67 8.27 -6.53
CA ALA A 103 11.55 8.07 -5.62
C ALA A 103 10.85 9.40 -5.27
N ALA A 104 9.58 9.52 -5.64
CA ALA A 104 8.83 10.76 -5.51
C ALA A 104 8.73 11.22 -4.05
N ALA A 105 8.56 10.28 -3.11
CA ALA A 105 8.50 10.55 -1.69
C ALA A 105 9.76 11.22 -1.11
N ASN A 106 10.91 11.18 -1.79
CA ASN A 106 12.09 11.95 -1.36
C ASN A 106 11.87 13.46 -1.46
N PHE A 107 10.95 13.92 -2.31
CA PHE A 107 10.56 15.33 -2.42
C PHE A 107 9.51 15.74 -1.38
N GLY A 108 9.21 14.86 -0.42
CA GLY A 108 8.14 15.06 0.55
C GLY A 108 6.84 14.41 0.08
N TRP A 109 6.01 14.03 1.05
CA TRP A 109 4.68 13.49 0.81
C TRP A 109 3.77 13.85 1.98
N ASP A 110 2.46 13.64 1.85
CA ASP A 110 1.46 13.94 2.88
C ASP A 110 1.53 13.02 4.14
N TRP A 111 2.49 12.10 4.17
CA TRP A 111 2.92 11.32 5.35
C TRP A 111 4.43 11.41 5.62
N GLY A 112 5.23 12.02 4.74
CA GLY A 112 6.70 11.88 4.72
C GLY A 112 7.46 13.21 4.75
N PRO A 113 8.74 13.22 5.17
CA PRO A 113 9.55 14.44 5.17
C PRO A 113 10.15 14.72 3.78
N HIS A 114 10.51 15.97 3.55
CA HIS A 114 11.19 16.39 2.32
C HIS A 114 12.71 16.20 2.44
N PHE A 115 13.22 15.01 2.06
CA PHE A 115 14.65 14.69 2.02
C PHE A 115 15.09 14.16 0.64
N VAL A 116 15.53 15.06 -0.24
CA VAL A 116 16.07 14.72 -1.56
C VAL A 116 17.50 14.21 -1.43
N THR A 117 17.63 12.95 -1.02
CA THR A 117 18.92 12.30 -0.77
C THR A 117 19.73 12.07 -2.05
N ALA A 118 21.05 11.95 -1.89
CA ALA A 118 21.97 11.48 -2.92
C ALA A 118 22.94 10.46 -2.31
N GLY A 119 23.17 9.34 -2.99
CA GLY A 119 24.10 8.32 -2.51
C GLY A 119 24.10 7.07 -3.38
N ILE A 120 25.14 6.25 -3.21
CA ILE A 120 25.17 4.88 -3.70
C ILE A 120 24.29 4.06 -2.75
N TRP A 121 23.04 3.86 -3.13
CA TRP A 121 22.02 3.27 -2.25
C TRP A 121 21.90 1.74 -2.39
N ARG A 122 22.63 1.13 -3.33
CA ARG A 122 22.72 -0.32 -3.55
C ARG A 122 24.19 -0.77 -3.64
N PRO A 123 24.49 -2.06 -3.42
CA PRO A 123 25.87 -2.57 -3.46
C PRO A 123 26.60 -2.27 -4.78
N LEU A 124 27.89 -1.96 -4.67
CA LEU A 124 28.82 -1.86 -5.79
C LEU A 124 29.73 -3.10 -5.81
N ARG A 125 29.93 -3.66 -6.99
CA ARG A 125 30.79 -4.84 -7.20
C ARG A 125 31.69 -4.66 -8.41
N LEU A 126 32.87 -5.29 -8.35
CA LEU A 126 33.78 -5.45 -9.48
C LEU A 126 33.78 -6.93 -9.84
N GLU A 127 33.33 -7.24 -11.04
CA GLU A 127 33.31 -8.59 -11.56
C GLU A 127 34.27 -8.72 -12.74
N THR A 128 34.95 -9.86 -12.82
CA THR A 128 35.84 -10.22 -13.92
C THR A 128 35.48 -11.61 -14.41
N TYR A 129 35.18 -11.74 -15.69
CA TYR A 129 34.71 -12.98 -16.28
C TYR A 129 35.14 -13.08 -17.76
N SER A 130 35.19 -14.30 -18.30
CA SER A 130 35.34 -14.57 -19.73
C SER A 130 34.00 -14.79 -20.43
N ALA A 131 33.04 -15.36 -19.70
CA ALA A 131 31.62 -15.43 -20.01
C ALA A 131 30.82 -15.39 -18.70
N ARG A 132 29.59 -14.87 -18.73
CA ARG A 132 28.76 -14.73 -17.52
C ARG A 132 27.27 -14.89 -17.83
N LEU A 133 26.52 -15.40 -16.87
CA LEU A 133 25.07 -15.26 -16.80
C LEU A 133 24.74 -13.86 -16.28
N ASP A 134 23.93 -13.11 -17.01
CA ASP A 134 23.48 -11.78 -16.59
C ASP A 134 22.27 -11.87 -15.67
N HIS A 135 21.22 -12.57 -16.11
CA HIS A 135 20.04 -12.85 -15.29
C HIS A 135 19.27 -14.07 -15.80
N VAL A 136 18.50 -14.69 -14.90
CA VAL A 136 17.58 -15.78 -15.20
C VAL A 136 16.16 -15.29 -14.95
N ARG A 137 15.35 -15.22 -15.99
CA ARG A 137 13.95 -14.79 -15.96
C ARG A 137 13.03 -15.99 -16.26
N PRO A 138 12.52 -16.67 -15.23
CA PRO A 138 11.57 -17.76 -15.40
C PRO A 138 10.14 -17.22 -15.54
N LEU A 139 9.42 -17.73 -16.53
CA LEU A 139 8.00 -17.48 -16.74
C LEU A 139 7.22 -18.77 -16.55
N VAL A 140 6.19 -18.76 -15.71
CA VAL A 140 5.40 -19.94 -15.37
C VAL A 140 4.05 -19.90 -16.09
N THR A 141 3.69 -21.02 -16.71
CA THR A 141 2.34 -21.26 -17.24
C THR A 141 1.84 -22.61 -16.74
N LEU A 142 0.54 -22.70 -16.43
CA LEU A 142 -0.10 -23.94 -16.02
C LEU A 142 -1.04 -24.43 -17.12
N ALA A 143 -1.06 -25.74 -17.37
CA ALA A 143 -2.07 -26.33 -18.23
C ALA A 143 -3.44 -26.37 -17.53
N ALA A 144 -4.50 -26.60 -18.31
CA ALA A 144 -5.84 -26.79 -17.78
C ALA A 144 -5.86 -27.93 -16.72
N GLY A 145 -6.47 -27.66 -15.57
CA GLY A 145 -6.51 -28.59 -14.43
C GLY A 145 -5.21 -28.64 -13.60
N HIS A 146 -4.21 -27.81 -13.92
CA HIS A 146 -2.98 -27.60 -13.14
C HIS A 146 -2.13 -28.86 -12.84
N ARG A 147 -2.31 -29.95 -13.60
CA ARG A 147 -1.49 -31.17 -13.48
C ARG A 147 -0.13 -31.08 -14.16
N THR A 148 0.07 -30.08 -14.99
CA THR A 148 1.37 -29.79 -15.60
C THR A 148 1.66 -28.29 -15.53
N ALA A 149 2.91 -27.97 -15.22
CA ALA A 149 3.45 -26.62 -15.25
C ALA A 149 4.61 -26.57 -16.25
N ARG A 150 4.69 -25.48 -17.01
CA ARG A 150 5.86 -25.17 -17.84
C ARG A 150 6.55 -23.94 -17.29
N VAL A 151 7.86 -24.07 -17.03
CA VAL A 151 8.76 -22.97 -16.72
C VAL A 151 9.57 -22.67 -17.97
N THR A 152 9.32 -21.51 -18.58
CA THR A 152 10.14 -20.97 -19.68
C THR A 152 11.23 -20.09 -19.06
N ALA A 153 12.44 -20.61 -18.97
CA ALA A 153 13.58 -19.90 -18.43
C ALA A 153 14.30 -19.12 -19.54
N HIS A 154 14.17 -17.79 -19.52
CA HIS A 154 14.98 -16.89 -20.34
C HIS A 154 16.28 -16.58 -19.59
N VAL A 155 17.40 -17.06 -20.13
CA VAL A 155 18.71 -16.93 -19.50
C VAL A 155 19.56 -16.00 -20.35
N ARG A 156 19.69 -14.75 -19.90
CA ARG A 156 20.57 -13.78 -20.56
C ARG A 156 22.01 -14.05 -20.19
N ALA A 157 22.91 -14.05 -21.16
CA ALA A 157 24.32 -14.31 -20.96
C ALA A 157 25.19 -13.35 -21.78
N ASP A 158 26.30 -12.91 -21.18
CA ASP A 158 27.42 -12.31 -21.89
C ASP A 158 28.39 -13.43 -22.26
N ALA A 159 28.09 -14.11 -23.36
CA ALA A 159 28.80 -15.27 -23.88
C ALA A 159 28.71 -15.32 -25.41
N PRO A 160 29.65 -15.98 -26.11
CA PRO A 160 29.52 -16.20 -27.55
C PRO A 160 28.24 -16.95 -27.92
N ASP A 161 27.65 -16.63 -29.07
CA ASP A 161 26.54 -17.43 -29.61
C ASP A 161 26.97 -18.89 -29.78
N GLY A 162 26.03 -19.81 -29.53
CA GLY A 162 26.30 -21.24 -29.48
C GLY A 162 26.81 -21.75 -28.13
N SER A 163 27.17 -20.87 -27.18
CA SER A 163 27.51 -21.28 -25.81
C SER A 163 26.34 -22.04 -25.19
N LEU A 164 26.61 -23.16 -24.52
CA LEU A 164 25.57 -24.04 -23.99
C LEU A 164 25.15 -23.58 -22.60
N VAL A 165 23.84 -23.52 -22.35
CA VAL A 165 23.25 -23.33 -21.04
C VAL A 165 22.51 -24.61 -20.65
N ARG A 166 22.72 -25.06 -19.41
CA ARG A 166 21.94 -26.13 -18.77
C ARG A 166 21.09 -25.54 -17.65
N ALA A 167 19.80 -25.85 -17.64
CA ALA A 167 18.90 -25.50 -16.55
C ALA A 167 18.40 -26.76 -15.84
N GLU A 168 18.38 -26.71 -14.51
CA GLU A 168 17.83 -27.74 -13.64
C GLU A 168 16.85 -27.09 -12.65
N LEU A 169 15.60 -27.57 -12.65
CA LEU A 169 14.58 -27.19 -11.69
C LEU A 169 14.47 -28.32 -10.66
N THR A 170 14.55 -27.99 -9.38
CA THR A 170 14.53 -28.94 -8.27
C THR A 170 13.25 -28.76 -7.45
N HIS A 171 12.61 -29.85 -7.05
CA HIS A 171 11.54 -29.83 -6.05
C HIS A 171 12.06 -29.27 -4.71
N PRO A 172 11.17 -28.72 -3.86
CA PRO A 172 11.57 -28.27 -2.52
C PRO A 172 12.20 -29.36 -1.64
N ASP A 173 11.95 -30.64 -1.92
CA ASP A 173 12.54 -31.79 -1.22
C ASP A 173 13.95 -32.19 -1.73
N GLY A 174 14.47 -31.50 -2.75
CA GLY A 174 15.78 -31.74 -3.33
C GLY A 174 15.80 -32.71 -4.52
N SER A 175 14.67 -33.32 -4.88
CA SER A 175 14.57 -34.16 -6.09
C SER A 175 14.49 -33.32 -7.37
N VAL A 176 14.97 -33.86 -8.49
CA VAL A 176 14.98 -33.13 -9.78
C VAL A 176 13.57 -33.13 -10.37
N ALA A 177 13.00 -31.94 -10.58
CA ALA A 177 11.68 -31.76 -11.19
C ALA A 177 11.78 -31.78 -12.73
N ALA A 178 12.76 -31.07 -13.29
CA ALA A 178 12.94 -30.95 -14.74
C ALA A 178 14.36 -30.52 -15.10
N ARG A 179 14.79 -30.83 -16.33
CA ARG A 179 16.06 -30.38 -16.90
C ARG A 179 15.86 -29.93 -18.35
N ALA A 180 16.62 -28.93 -18.76
CA ALA A 180 16.67 -28.47 -20.14
C ALA A 180 18.08 -28.02 -20.51
N ARG A 181 18.37 -28.02 -21.81
CA ARG A 181 19.59 -27.45 -22.39
C ARG A 181 19.22 -26.59 -23.59
N GLY A 182 19.95 -25.50 -23.79
CA GLY A 182 19.75 -24.58 -24.90
C GLY A 182 21.04 -23.82 -25.20
N ALA A 183 21.18 -23.31 -26.42
CA ALA A 183 22.32 -22.48 -26.80
C ALA A 183 21.98 -21.00 -26.67
N VAL A 184 22.96 -20.18 -26.34
CA VAL A 184 22.86 -18.72 -26.40
C VAL A 184 22.73 -18.30 -27.86
N ALA A 185 21.72 -17.48 -28.15
CA ALA A 185 21.53 -16.79 -29.42
C ALA A 185 21.11 -15.34 -29.13
N ASP A 186 21.77 -14.38 -29.76
CA ASP A 186 21.53 -12.95 -29.53
C ASP A 186 21.64 -12.55 -28.04
N GLY A 187 22.53 -13.21 -27.31
CA GLY A 187 22.78 -12.98 -25.88
C GLY A 187 21.76 -13.59 -24.92
N GLU A 188 20.82 -14.44 -25.39
CA GLU A 188 19.86 -15.15 -24.53
C GLU A 188 19.73 -16.63 -24.92
N ALA A 189 19.55 -17.51 -23.93
CA ALA A 189 19.12 -18.90 -24.13
C ALA A 189 17.72 -19.08 -23.54
N VAL A 190 16.80 -19.68 -24.30
CA VAL A 190 15.44 -19.99 -23.83
C VAL A 190 15.32 -21.49 -23.58
N LEU A 191 15.02 -21.87 -22.34
CA LEU A 191 14.93 -23.27 -21.92
C LEU A 191 13.52 -23.59 -21.43
N LEU A 192 12.96 -24.72 -21.87
CA LEU A 192 11.61 -25.17 -21.50
C LEU A 192 11.72 -26.33 -20.50
N LEU A 193 11.21 -26.11 -19.29
CA LEU A 193 11.20 -27.11 -18.23
C LEU A 193 9.74 -27.48 -17.90
N ASP A 194 9.36 -28.73 -18.19
CA ASP A 194 8.03 -29.26 -17.93
C ASP A 194 8.01 -30.06 -16.62
N VAL A 195 7.10 -29.70 -15.72
CA VAL A 195 6.88 -30.36 -14.42
C VAL A 195 5.52 -31.03 -14.43
N THR A 196 5.50 -32.33 -14.14
CA THR A 196 4.26 -33.10 -13.95
C THR A 196 3.88 -33.12 -12.48
N ASP A 197 2.59 -33.02 -12.18
CA ASP A 197 2.02 -32.93 -10.83
C ASP A 197 2.75 -31.91 -9.94
N PRO A 198 2.80 -30.62 -10.36
CA PRO A 198 3.56 -29.59 -9.66
C PRO A 198 2.99 -29.31 -8.27
N ALA A 199 3.86 -29.10 -7.28
CA ALA A 199 3.48 -28.50 -6.01
C ALA A 199 3.26 -27.00 -6.24
N LEU A 200 2.00 -26.56 -6.21
CA LEU A 200 1.64 -25.18 -6.50
C LEU A 200 1.96 -24.24 -5.33
N TRP A 201 2.45 -23.05 -5.64
CA TRP A 201 2.60 -21.96 -4.68
C TRP A 201 1.24 -21.29 -4.43
N TRP A 202 0.87 -21.11 -3.16
CA TRP A 202 -0.37 -20.47 -2.74
C TRP A 202 -0.12 -19.26 -1.84
N PRO A 203 -0.99 -18.24 -1.90
CA PRO A 203 -0.95 -17.14 -0.94
C PRO A 203 -1.31 -17.63 0.48
N ALA A 204 -0.96 -16.81 1.46
CA ALA A 204 -1.18 -17.08 2.87
C ALA A 204 -2.65 -17.45 3.16
N GLY A 205 -2.85 -18.54 3.91
CA GLY A 205 -4.17 -19.04 4.28
C GLY A 205 -4.87 -19.92 3.24
N LEU A 206 -4.33 -20.06 2.01
CA LEU A 206 -4.92 -20.91 0.96
C LEU A 206 -4.08 -22.13 0.59
N GLY A 207 -2.89 -22.30 1.17
CA GLY A 207 -2.02 -23.46 0.95
C GLY A 207 -0.58 -23.19 1.38
N ALA A 208 0.32 -24.08 0.98
CA ALA A 208 1.76 -23.95 1.20
C ALA A 208 2.43 -23.09 0.11
N GLN A 209 3.68 -22.69 0.37
CA GLN A 209 4.51 -21.85 -0.50
C GLN A 209 5.73 -22.61 -1.07
N PRO A 210 5.56 -23.73 -1.81
CA PRO A 210 6.70 -24.43 -2.42
C PRO A 210 7.49 -23.50 -3.36
N LEU A 211 8.80 -23.47 -3.15
CA LEU A 211 9.76 -22.71 -3.95
C LEU A 211 10.78 -23.66 -4.56
N TYR A 212 10.79 -23.76 -5.87
CA TYR A 212 11.67 -24.62 -6.65
C TYR A 212 12.97 -23.87 -6.98
N PRO A 213 14.16 -24.35 -6.57
CA PRO A 213 15.41 -23.83 -7.08
C PRO A 213 15.53 -24.12 -8.58
N LEU A 214 15.69 -23.05 -9.38
CA LEU A 214 16.05 -23.11 -10.79
C LEU A 214 17.52 -22.70 -10.92
N ARG A 215 18.38 -23.68 -11.18
CA ARG A 215 19.81 -23.48 -11.40
C ARG A 215 20.11 -23.45 -12.89
N ALA A 216 20.70 -22.36 -13.37
CA ALA A 216 21.23 -22.23 -14.72
C ALA A 216 22.76 -22.25 -14.68
N GLU A 217 23.37 -23.02 -15.57
CA GLU A 217 24.82 -23.16 -15.70
C GLU A 217 25.22 -22.85 -17.14
N LEU A 218 26.17 -21.93 -17.31
CA LEU A 218 26.80 -21.64 -18.60
C LEU A 218 28.00 -22.57 -18.77
N LEU A 219 28.14 -23.20 -19.94
CA LEU A 219 29.07 -24.30 -20.19
C LEU A 219 30.02 -23.99 -21.35
N ASP A 220 31.27 -24.46 -21.21
CA ASP A 220 32.23 -24.69 -22.30
C ASP A 220 32.61 -26.18 -22.32
N GLY A 221 32.03 -26.92 -23.28
CA GLY A 221 32.00 -28.38 -23.22
C GLY A 221 31.29 -28.88 -21.95
N GLU A 222 32.01 -29.61 -21.10
CA GLU A 222 31.51 -30.08 -19.79
C GLU A 222 31.91 -29.15 -18.63
N THR A 223 32.70 -28.11 -18.88
CA THR A 223 33.17 -27.19 -17.84
C THR A 223 32.11 -26.13 -17.56
N VAL A 224 31.72 -25.95 -16.30
CA VAL A 224 30.85 -24.85 -15.87
C VAL A 224 31.65 -23.56 -15.79
N LEU A 225 31.30 -22.58 -16.62
CA LEU A 225 31.91 -21.24 -16.64
C LEU A 225 31.27 -20.31 -15.61
N ASP A 226 29.95 -20.41 -15.44
CA ASP A 226 29.19 -19.58 -14.50
C ASP A 226 27.90 -20.29 -14.06
N THR A 227 27.37 -19.90 -12.91
CA THR A 227 26.13 -20.45 -12.35
C THR A 227 25.27 -19.35 -11.74
N ALA A 228 23.99 -19.35 -12.08
CA ALA A 228 22.98 -18.51 -11.45
C ALA A 228 21.87 -19.40 -10.89
N THR A 229 21.29 -19.02 -9.75
CA THR A 229 20.16 -19.73 -9.16
C THR A 229 19.09 -18.72 -8.76
N VAL A 230 17.84 -19.00 -9.14
CA VAL A 230 16.66 -18.28 -8.69
C VAL A 230 15.66 -19.26 -8.08
N ARG A 231 14.76 -18.79 -7.23
CA ARG A 231 13.66 -19.61 -6.71
C ARG A 231 12.38 -19.27 -7.44
N VAL A 232 11.61 -20.28 -7.81
CA VAL A 232 10.38 -20.14 -8.60
C VAL A 232 9.23 -20.80 -7.86
N GLY A 233 8.12 -20.09 -7.67
CA GLY A 233 6.86 -20.69 -7.25
C GLY A 233 6.01 -21.01 -8.47
N LEU A 234 5.51 -22.23 -8.56
CA LEU A 234 4.66 -22.66 -9.67
C LEU A 234 3.22 -22.25 -9.38
N ARG A 235 2.73 -21.21 -10.05
CA ARG A 235 1.38 -20.68 -9.87
C ARG A 235 0.90 -19.90 -11.08
N GLU A 236 -0.41 -19.82 -11.23
CA GLU A 236 -1.08 -18.92 -12.15
C GLU A 236 -1.77 -17.79 -11.38
N VAL A 237 -1.71 -16.56 -11.92
CA VAL A 237 -2.50 -15.42 -11.42
C VAL A 237 -3.32 -14.85 -12.58
N ARG A 238 -4.61 -14.62 -12.33
CA ARG A 238 -5.53 -14.00 -13.29
C ARG A 238 -6.37 -12.93 -12.59
N LEU A 239 -6.91 -12.02 -13.38
CA LEU A 239 -7.87 -11.01 -12.94
C LEU A 239 -9.22 -11.30 -13.58
N ASP A 240 -10.27 -11.42 -12.77
CA ASP A 240 -11.66 -11.53 -13.24
C ASP A 240 -12.27 -10.14 -13.34
N GLU A 241 -12.49 -9.70 -14.57
CA GLU A 241 -13.16 -8.44 -14.93
C GLU A 241 -14.48 -8.68 -15.67
N SER A 242 -15.09 -9.86 -15.47
CA SER A 242 -16.34 -10.21 -16.15
C SER A 242 -17.49 -9.27 -15.75
N PRO A 243 -18.42 -8.96 -16.67
CA PRO A 243 -19.57 -8.10 -16.36
C PRO A 243 -20.44 -8.65 -15.22
N ASP A 244 -20.99 -7.74 -14.42
CA ASP A 244 -21.99 -8.05 -13.39
C ASP A 244 -23.18 -7.05 -13.46
N ALA A 245 -24.12 -7.16 -12.53
CA ALA A 245 -25.32 -6.31 -12.53
C ALA A 245 -25.06 -4.81 -12.25
N LEU A 246 -23.88 -4.46 -11.72
CA LEU A 246 -23.50 -3.08 -11.36
C LEU A 246 -22.38 -2.52 -12.25
N GLY A 247 -21.72 -3.36 -13.05
CA GLY A 247 -20.69 -3.00 -14.02
C GLY A 247 -19.83 -4.21 -14.36
N ALA A 248 -18.69 -4.34 -13.69
CA ALA A 248 -17.81 -5.49 -13.78
C ALA A 248 -17.35 -5.96 -12.40
N ARG A 249 -17.03 -7.25 -12.33
CA ARG A 249 -16.24 -7.82 -11.24
C ARG A 249 -14.83 -7.25 -11.29
N TRP A 250 -14.11 -7.38 -10.19
CA TRP A 250 -12.68 -7.16 -10.16
C TRP A 250 -12.08 -8.01 -9.05
N ALA A 251 -11.63 -9.22 -9.39
CA ALA A 251 -11.14 -10.17 -8.39
C ALA A 251 -9.85 -10.85 -8.85
N LEU A 252 -8.87 -10.95 -7.94
CA LEU A 252 -7.68 -11.75 -8.19
C LEU A 252 -7.99 -13.24 -8.02
N HIS A 253 -7.53 -14.04 -8.97
CA HIS A 253 -7.58 -15.50 -8.91
C HIS A 253 -6.16 -16.05 -8.89
N VAL A 254 -5.87 -16.95 -7.95
CA VAL A 254 -4.61 -17.69 -7.89
C VAL A 254 -4.91 -19.17 -8.04
N ASN A 255 -4.28 -19.82 -9.02
CA ASN A 255 -4.50 -21.23 -9.36
C ASN A 255 -5.99 -21.56 -9.54
N GLY A 256 -6.73 -20.67 -10.22
CA GLY A 256 -8.17 -20.80 -10.48
C GLY A 256 -9.10 -20.44 -9.32
N ARG A 257 -8.58 -20.28 -8.08
CA ARG A 257 -9.38 -19.91 -6.91
C ARG A 257 -9.40 -18.39 -6.73
N ARG A 258 -10.58 -17.81 -6.51
CA ARG A 258 -10.73 -16.40 -6.13
C ARG A 258 -10.05 -16.16 -4.78
N VAL A 259 -9.29 -15.08 -4.69
CA VAL A 259 -8.69 -14.61 -3.44
C VAL A 259 -9.43 -13.36 -3.01
N ARG A 260 -10.19 -13.43 -1.92
CA ARG A 260 -10.75 -12.23 -1.28
C ARG A 260 -9.63 -11.51 -0.53
N THR A 261 -8.95 -10.59 -1.22
CA THR A 261 -7.71 -10.03 -0.71
C THR A 261 -7.94 -9.10 0.47
N ARG A 262 -6.99 -9.13 1.39
CA ARG A 262 -6.97 -8.33 2.61
C ARG A 262 -5.57 -7.80 2.76
N GLY A 263 -5.37 -6.50 2.62
CA GLY A 263 -4.03 -5.99 2.45
C GLY A 263 -3.79 -4.60 2.99
N TYR A 264 -2.55 -4.18 2.78
CA TYR A 264 -2.10 -2.83 3.07
C TYR A 264 -1.30 -2.27 1.89
N ASN A 265 -1.33 -0.94 1.74
CA ASN A 265 -0.37 -0.23 0.94
C ASN A 265 0.97 -0.15 1.70
N TRP A 266 2.05 -0.43 0.98
CA TRP A 266 3.44 -0.43 1.44
C TRP A 266 4.15 0.78 0.85
N ILE A 267 4.72 1.61 1.73
CA ILE A 267 5.57 2.75 1.35
C ILE A 267 7.04 2.41 1.64
N PRO A 268 8.02 3.29 1.36
CA PRO A 268 9.38 3.07 1.83
C PRO A 268 9.42 3.01 3.37
N ASP A 269 9.90 1.89 3.94
CA ASP A 269 9.95 1.65 5.40
C ASP A 269 10.96 2.55 6.16
N ASP A 270 11.83 3.26 5.46
CA ASP A 270 12.66 4.34 6.01
C ASP A 270 12.86 5.43 4.95
N THR A 271 12.98 6.68 5.39
CA THR A 271 13.31 7.80 4.49
C THR A 271 14.68 7.62 3.83
N PHE A 272 15.59 6.90 4.49
CA PHE A 272 16.89 6.49 3.99
C PHE A 272 16.88 4.97 3.75
N PRO A 273 16.59 4.49 2.53
CA PRO A 273 16.43 3.07 2.25
C PRO A 273 17.63 2.20 2.66
N SER A 274 18.84 2.78 2.72
CA SER A 274 20.05 2.09 3.17
C SER A 274 20.07 1.71 4.67
N ARG A 275 19.11 2.21 5.47
CA ARG A 275 18.94 1.83 6.88
C ARG A 275 18.01 0.63 7.08
N VAL A 276 17.27 0.25 6.05
CA VAL A 276 16.37 -0.90 6.12
C VAL A 276 17.20 -2.17 6.13
N THR A 277 17.11 -2.93 7.22
CA THR A 277 17.80 -4.22 7.37
C THR A 277 16.87 -5.38 7.02
N PRO A 278 17.42 -6.55 6.62
CA PRO A 278 16.60 -7.74 6.39
C PRO A 278 15.74 -8.13 7.60
N GLY A 279 16.26 -7.96 8.82
CA GLY A 279 15.51 -8.23 10.06
C GLY A 279 14.33 -7.28 10.25
N ARG A 280 14.52 -5.97 10.06
CA ARG A 280 13.44 -4.98 10.16
C ARG A 280 12.35 -5.25 9.14
N LEU A 281 12.75 -5.54 7.90
CA LEU A 281 11.84 -5.93 6.83
C LEU A 281 11.06 -7.21 7.18
N ALA A 282 11.74 -8.27 7.65
CA ALA A 282 11.09 -9.51 8.05
C ALA A 282 10.03 -9.25 9.15
N THR A 283 10.36 -8.45 10.17
CA THR A 283 9.39 -8.05 11.21
C THR A 283 8.15 -7.38 10.62
N ARG A 284 8.31 -6.47 9.65
CA ARG A 284 7.17 -5.80 9.00
C ARG A 284 6.27 -6.76 8.24
N LEU A 285 6.88 -7.70 7.50
CA LEU A 285 6.14 -8.73 6.77
C LEU A 285 5.40 -9.67 7.74
N ASP A 286 6.04 -10.03 8.86
CA ASP A 286 5.43 -10.83 9.92
C ASP A 286 4.27 -10.08 10.59
N GLN A 287 4.39 -8.76 10.80
CA GLN A 287 3.31 -7.91 11.30
C GLN A 287 2.11 -7.87 10.33
N ALA A 288 2.35 -7.79 9.02
CA ALA A 288 1.27 -7.86 8.02
C ALA A 288 0.54 -9.20 8.09
N LEU A 289 1.29 -10.31 8.10
CA LEU A 289 0.74 -11.66 8.16
C LEU A 289 -0.01 -11.93 9.48
N ALA A 290 0.54 -11.50 10.61
CA ALA A 290 -0.10 -11.62 11.92
C ALA A 290 -1.36 -10.74 12.05
N GLY A 291 -1.46 -9.70 11.23
CA GLY A 291 -2.67 -8.90 11.00
C GLY A 291 -3.70 -9.55 10.06
N ASN A 292 -3.47 -10.79 9.63
CA ASN A 292 -4.26 -11.55 8.65
C ASN A 292 -4.30 -10.96 7.22
N ALA A 293 -3.31 -10.12 6.87
CA ALA A 293 -3.15 -9.66 5.49
C ALA A 293 -2.56 -10.77 4.60
N ASP A 294 -2.98 -10.80 3.34
CA ASP A 294 -2.46 -11.67 2.28
C ASP A 294 -1.91 -10.88 1.09
N LEU A 295 -2.00 -9.55 1.09
CA LEU A 295 -1.52 -8.68 0.02
C LEU A 295 -0.82 -7.42 0.54
N LEU A 296 0.30 -7.06 -0.08
CA LEU A 296 0.97 -5.77 0.05
C LEU A 296 1.01 -5.07 -1.32
N ARG A 297 0.46 -3.86 -1.39
CA ARG A 297 0.58 -3.00 -2.58
C ARG A 297 1.78 -2.08 -2.43
N VAL A 298 2.85 -2.32 -3.19
CA VAL A 298 4.01 -1.43 -3.25
C VAL A 298 3.64 -0.21 -4.07
N TRP A 299 3.45 0.91 -3.39
CA TRP A 299 2.91 2.14 -3.96
C TRP A 299 3.93 2.92 -4.82
N GLY A 300 3.42 3.54 -5.90
CA GLY A 300 4.23 4.07 -7.01
C GLY A 300 5.13 5.28 -6.73
N GLY A 301 5.01 6.00 -5.62
CA GLY A 301 5.95 7.09 -5.31
C GLY A 301 7.15 6.67 -4.44
N GLY A 302 7.27 5.38 -4.15
CA GLY A 302 8.41 4.78 -3.47
C GLY A 302 9.55 4.41 -4.42
N HIS A 303 10.08 3.20 -4.26
CA HIS A 303 11.06 2.59 -5.16
C HIS A 303 10.66 1.14 -5.47
N PHE A 304 11.20 0.57 -6.55
CA PHE A 304 10.98 -0.85 -6.83
C PHE A 304 11.36 -1.71 -5.64
N ALA A 305 10.55 -2.74 -5.39
CA ALA A 305 10.79 -3.68 -4.31
C ALA A 305 12.17 -4.33 -4.45
N THR A 306 12.84 -4.53 -3.31
CA THR A 306 14.12 -5.24 -3.29
C THR A 306 13.89 -6.74 -3.33
N GLU A 307 14.94 -7.47 -3.69
CA GLU A 307 14.99 -8.93 -3.71
C GLU A 307 14.65 -9.51 -2.34
N GLU A 308 15.13 -8.88 -1.27
CA GLU A 308 14.86 -9.29 0.11
C GLU A 308 13.37 -9.13 0.45
N PHE A 309 12.72 -8.04 0.01
CA PHE A 309 11.29 -7.82 0.21
C PHE A 309 10.48 -8.90 -0.51
N LEU A 310 10.72 -9.10 -1.80
CA LEU A 310 9.96 -10.06 -2.60
C LEU A 310 10.22 -11.49 -2.14
N THR A 311 11.47 -11.83 -1.79
CA THR A 311 11.83 -13.11 -1.16
C THR A 311 11.06 -13.33 0.14
N GLY A 312 11.01 -12.33 1.02
CA GLY A 312 10.27 -12.41 2.28
C GLY A 312 8.78 -12.63 2.05
N CYS A 313 8.20 -12.00 1.02
CA CYS A 313 6.82 -12.19 0.60
C CYS A 313 6.58 -13.59 -0.02
N ASP A 314 7.50 -14.08 -0.85
CA ASP A 314 7.42 -15.41 -1.48
C ASP A 314 7.34 -16.52 -0.42
N GLU A 315 8.17 -16.42 0.62
CA GLU A 315 8.23 -17.40 1.71
C GLU A 315 7.00 -17.38 2.62
N ARG A 316 6.35 -16.22 2.74
CA ARG A 316 5.19 -16.00 3.62
C ARG A 316 3.85 -16.17 2.92
N GLY A 317 3.83 -16.21 1.59
CA GLY A 317 2.58 -16.23 0.83
C GLY A 317 1.91 -14.85 0.75
N LEU A 318 2.65 -13.75 0.96
CA LEU A 318 2.11 -12.40 0.81
C LEU A 318 2.13 -12.01 -0.67
N LEU A 319 0.96 -11.83 -1.28
CA LEU A 319 0.85 -11.33 -2.65
C LEU A 319 1.38 -9.90 -2.73
N VAL A 320 1.99 -9.56 -3.87
CA VAL A 320 2.51 -8.23 -4.16
C VAL A 320 1.78 -7.67 -5.36
N TRP A 321 1.06 -6.57 -5.14
CA TRP A 321 0.68 -5.64 -6.19
C TRP A 321 1.81 -4.63 -6.31
N HIS A 322 2.43 -4.48 -7.48
CA HIS A 322 3.54 -3.54 -7.67
C HIS A 322 3.17 -2.43 -8.65
N ASP A 323 3.18 -1.18 -8.16
CA ASP A 323 3.08 -0.01 -9.02
C ASP A 323 4.45 0.30 -9.66
N PHE A 324 4.46 0.60 -10.95
CA PHE A 324 5.56 1.35 -11.56
C PHE A 324 5.67 2.72 -10.89
N LEU A 325 6.87 3.31 -10.97
CA LEU A 325 7.23 4.45 -10.12
C LEU A 325 6.66 5.77 -10.63
N PHE A 326 5.33 5.89 -10.55
CA PHE A 326 4.54 7.04 -10.91
C PHE A 326 3.44 7.25 -9.87
N ALA A 327 3.40 8.43 -9.26
CA ALA A 327 2.36 8.79 -8.31
C ALA A 327 1.97 10.27 -8.40
N CYS A 328 0.67 10.52 -8.47
CA CYS A 328 -0.03 11.78 -8.23
C CYS A 328 0.48 13.00 -9.02
N ALA A 329 1.32 12.86 -10.04
CA ALA A 329 1.75 13.96 -10.90
C ALA A 329 1.56 13.62 -12.37
N ALA A 330 1.51 14.64 -13.21
CA ALA A 330 1.78 14.49 -14.63
C ALA A 330 3.28 14.29 -14.84
N TYR A 331 3.68 13.43 -15.78
CA TYR A 331 5.07 13.11 -16.07
C TYR A 331 5.45 13.53 -17.48
N CYS A 332 6.70 13.98 -17.65
CA CYS A 332 7.18 14.41 -18.95
C CYS A 332 7.40 13.21 -19.88
N GLU A 333 6.95 13.33 -21.13
CA GLU A 333 7.00 12.29 -22.17
C GLU A 333 7.98 12.65 -23.31
N ASP A 334 9.01 13.44 -23.01
CA ASP A 334 10.09 13.65 -23.96
C ASP A 334 10.89 12.35 -24.20
N GLY A 335 11.73 12.36 -25.24
CA GLY A 335 12.49 11.18 -25.64
C GLY A 335 13.48 10.71 -24.58
N GLU A 336 14.11 11.61 -23.82
CA GLU A 336 15.06 11.23 -22.75
C GLU A 336 14.33 10.55 -21.59
N MET A 337 13.21 11.12 -21.15
CA MET A 337 12.40 10.53 -20.08
C MET A 337 11.76 9.20 -20.50
N THR A 338 11.27 9.09 -21.73
CA THR A 338 10.69 7.84 -22.26
C THR A 338 11.73 6.71 -22.31
N ASP A 339 12.94 7.03 -22.76
CA ASP A 339 14.07 6.12 -22.76
C ASP A 339 14.47 5.67 -21.34
N LEU A 340 14.47 6.59 -20.38
CA LEU A 340 14.78 6.28 -18.99
C LEU A 340 13.71 5.38 -18.36
N VAL A 341 12.43 5.71 -18.55
CA VAL A 341 11.29 4.92 -18.07
C VAL A 341 11.31 3.51 -18.67
N THR A 342 11.52 3.40 -19.99
CA THR A 342 11.57 2.10 -20.67
C THR A 342 12.67 1.23 -20.09
N ARG A 343 13.90 1.75 -19.98
CA ARG A 343 15.03 1.00 -19.41
C ARG A 343 14.81 0.63 -17.94
N GLU A 344 14.26 1.54 -17.16
CA GLU A 344 13.90 1.31 -15.75
C GLU A 344 12.89 0.16 -15.63
N ALA A 345 11.83 0.17 -16.44
CA ALA A 345 10.81 -0.87 -16.47
C ALA A 345 11.37 -2.23 -16.91
N GLU A 346 12.18 -2.27 -17.98
CA GLU A 346 12.78 -3.52 -18.46
C GLU A 346 13.67 -4.18 -17.39
N GLN A 347 14.46 -3.38 -16.68
CA GLN A 347 15.31 -3.87 -15.59
C GLN A 347 14.49 -4.36 -14.40
N ALA A 348 13.45 -3.62 -14.00
CA ALA A 348 12.60 -4.01 -12.88
C ALA A 348 11.83 -5.31 -13.18
N VAL A 349 11.16 -5.38 -14.33
CA VAL A 349 10.37 -6.56 -14.74
C VAL A 349 11.24 -7.80 -14.84
N SER A 350 12.40 -7.71 -15.51
CA SER A 350 13.29 -8.87 -15.68
C SER A 350 13.80 -9.40 -14.35
N ARG A 351 14.15 -8.50 -13.42
CA ARG A 351 14.66 -8.83 -12.09
C ARG A 351 13.57 -9.43 -11.19
N MET A 352 12.34 -8.94 -11.30
CA MET A 352 11.25 -9.27 -10.38
C MET A 352 10.40 -10.48 -10.84
N ALA A 353 10.47 -10.87 -12.11
CA ALA A 353 9.65 -11.93 -12.70
C ALA A 353 9.81 -13.31 -12.04
N ALA A 354 10.94 -13.58 -11.37
CA ALA A 354 11.16 -14.84 -10.66
C ALA A 354 10.29 -14.99 -9.39
N HIS A 355 9.81 -13.89 -8.82
CA HIS A 355 9.12 -13.89 -7.54
C HIS A 355 7.65 -14.31 -7.70
N PRO A 356 7.23 -15.46 -7.13
CA PRO A 356 5.85 -15.90 -7.23
C PRO A 356 4.86 -14.98 -6.50
N SER A 357 5.30 -14.28 -5.45
CA SER A 357 4.48 -13.31 -4.71
C SER A 357 3.98 -12.16 -5.57
N LEU A 358 4.76 -11.72 -6.58
CA LEU A 358 4.33 -10.69 -7.51
C LEU A 358 3.13 -11.18 -8.32
N ALA A 359 1.99 -10.55 -8.07
CA ALA A 359 0.67 -10.98 -8.54
C ALA A 359 0.07 -10.03 -9.59
N LEU A 360 0.37 -8.74 -9.50
CA LEU A 360 -0.22 -7.71 -10.36
C LEU A 360 0.78 -6.56 -10.57
N TRP A 361 0.88 -6.10 -11.81
CA TRP A 361 1.56 -4.85 -12.16
C TRP A 361 0.55 -3.72 -12.33
N CYS A 362 0.91 -2.52 -11.90
CA CYS A 362 0.08 -1.32 -12.03
C CYS A 362 0.90 -0.17 -12.63
N GLY A 363 0.35 0.54 -13.62
CA GLY A 363 1.06 1.62 -14.32
C GLY A 363 1.40 2.81 -13.44
N GLY A 364 0.57 3.13 -12.43
CA GLY A 364 0.84 4.22 -11.50
C GLY A 364 -0.32 4.50 -10.53
N ASN A 365 -0.06 5.42 -9.60
CA ASN A 365 -1.01 5.84 -8.58
C ASN A 365 -1.66 7.18 -8.91
N GLU A 366 -2.99 7.19 -9.03
CA GLU A 366 -3.85 8.38 -9.12
C GLU A 366 -3.49 9.38 -10.22
N THR A 367 -2.72 8.98 -11.24
CA THR A 367 -2.36 9.90 -12.34
C THR A 367 -3.53 10.10 -13.28
N VAL A 368 -4.35 9.07 -13.51
CA VAL A 368 -5.61 9.18 -14.28
C VAL A 368 -6.65 9.99 -13.49
N LEU A 369 -6.76 9.73 -12.19
CA LEU A 369 -7.60 10.50 -11.26
C LEU A 369 -7.22 11.98 -11.28
N GLY A 370 -5.92 12.28 -11.15
CA GLY A 370 -5.41 13.64 -11.18
C GLY A 370 -5.66 14.32 -12.51
N HIS A 371 -5.46 13.62 -13.63
CA HIS A 371 -5.78 14.14 -14.95
C HIS A 371 -7.26 14.56 -15.04
N ARG A 372 -8.17 13.71 -14.57
CA ARG A 372 -9.62 13.90 -14.69
C ARG A 372 -10.19 14.93 -13.71
N HIS A 373 -9.74 14.93 -12.47
CA HIS A 373 -10.44 15.59 -11.36
C HIS A 373 -9.62 16.68 -10.66
N TRP A 374 -8.31 16.83 -10.95
CA TRP A 374 -7.46 17.85 -10.31
C TRP A 374 -7.12 19.02 -11.25
N GLY A 375 -7.89 19.18 -12.33
CA GLY A 375 -7.77 20.30 -13.27
C GLY A 375 -6.48 20.27 -14.11
N TRP A 376 -5.89 19.09 -14.30
CA TRP A 376 -4.65 18.97 -15.08
C TRP A 376 -4.89 19.17 -16.57
N SER A 377 -6.02 18.70 -17.12
CA SER A 377 -6.31 18.84 -18.56
C SER A 377 -6.21 20.30 -19.03
N ASP A 378 -6.65 21.26 -18.20
CA ASP A 378 -6.55 22.69 -18.48
C ASP A 378 -5.10 23.21 -18.42
N GLN A 379 -4.25 22.60 -17.58
CA GLN A 379 -2.86 23.00 -17.36
C GLN A 379 -1.88 22.36 -18.36
N THR A 380 -2.18 21.14 -18.81
CA THR A 380 -1.35 20.41 -19.78
C THR A 380 -1.67 20.85 -21.21
N GLY A 381 -2.94 21.17 -21.50
CA GLY A 381 -3.41 21.39 -22.87
C GLY A 381 -3.10 20.15 -23.71
N ASP A 382 -2.48 20.36 -24.88
CA ASP A 382 -2.08 19.28 -25.79
C ASP A 382 -0.78 18.56 -25.37
N ARG A 383 -0.12 18.98 -24.27
CA ARG A 383 1.10 18.32 -23.80
C ARG A 383 0.76 16.96 -23.18
N GLY A 384 1.64 16.00 -23.41
CA GLY A 384 1.65 14.71 -22.72
C GLY A 384 1.74 14.86 -21.20
N TRP A 385 1.06 13.96 -20.47
CA TRP A 385 0.99 13.97 -19.00
C TRP A 385 1.41 12.65 -18.36
N GLY A 386 1.86 11.67 -19.14
CA GLY A 386 2.28 10.34 -18.68
C GLY A 386 1.39 9.21 -19.15
N ALA A 387 0.25 9.50 -19.80
CA ALA A 387 -0.67 8.48 -20.33
C ALA A 387 0.03 7.45 -21.22
N ALA A 388 0.98 7.87 -22.08
CA ALA A 388 1.70 6.98 -22.98
C ALA A 388 2.51 5.93 -22.20
N TYR A 389 2.98 6.26 -21.00
CA TYR A 389 3.65 5.28 -20.14
C TYR A 389 2.70 4.18 -19.71
N TYR A 390 1.53 4.55 -19.21
CA TYR A 390 0.58 3.59 -18.61
C TYR A 390 -0.20 2.78 -19.64
N LEU A 391 -0.42 3.34 -20.84
CA LEU A 391 -1.26 2.72 -21.86
C LEU A 391 -0.44 2.01 -22.95
N ASP A 392 0.80 2.44 -23.20
CA ASP A 392 1.60 1.93 -24.33
C ASP A 392 2.95 1.34 -23.88
N VAL A 393 3.82 2.15 -23.25
CA VAL A 393 5.21 1.76 -22.97
C VAL A 393 5.28 0.60 -21.96
N LEU A 394 4.62 0.72 -20.82
CA LEU A 394 4.67 -0.30 -19.76
C LEU A 394 3.98 -1.61 -20.18
N PRO A 395 2.77 -1.60 -20.79
CA PRO A 395 2.18 -2.79 -21.39
C PRO A 395 3.08 -3.46 -22.44
N GLY A 396 3.76 -2.67 -23.29
CA GLY A 396 4.69 -3.19 -24.29
C GLY A 396 5.91 -3.88 -23.68
N VAL A 397 6.45 -3.34 -22.58
CA VAL A 397 7.52 -3.98 -21.80
C VAL A 397 7.02 -5.29 -21.17
N LEU A 398 5.85 -5.28 -20.54
CA LEU A 398 5.28 -6.47 -19.89
C LEU A 398 4.95 -7.58 -20.90
N ALA A 399 4.34 -7.25 -22.03
CA ALA A 399 4.02 -8.23 -23.08
C ALA A 399 5.28 -8.99 -23.57
N ARG A 400 6.43 -8.32 -23.59
CA ARG A 400 7.71 -8.91 -24.01
C ARG A 400 8.43 -9.66 -22.89
N LEU A 401 8.39 -9.16 -21.65
CA LEU A 401 9.25 -9.65 -20.57
C LEU A 401 8.50 -10.47 -19.51
N ASP A 402 7.22 -10.19 -19.26
CA ASP A 402 6.40 -10.89 -18.27
C ASP A 402 4.91 -10.91 -18.65
N PRO A 403 4.52 -11.67 -19.69
CA PRO A 403 3.12 -11.82 -20.09
C PRO A 403 2.30 -12.71 -19.14
N THR A 404 2.91 -13.19 -18.04
CA THR A 404 2.30 -14.18 -17.13
C THR A 404 1.53 -13.56 -15.97
N ARG A 405 1.52 -12.23 -15.86
CA ARG A 405 0.88 -11.49 -14.78
C ARG A 405 -0.12 -10.47 -15.35
N PRO A 406 -1.26 -10.24 -14.69
CA PRO A 406 -2.17 -9.17 -15.03
C PRO A 406 -1.52 -7.78 -14.92
N TYR A 407 -2.09 -6.81 -15.64
CA TYR A 407 -1.71 -5.41 -15.62
C TYR A 407 -2.95 -4.52 -15.48
N VAL A 408 -2.84 -3.47 -14.66
CA VAL A 408 -3.83 -2.39 -14.57
C VAL A 408 -3.15 -1.06 -14.87
N ALA A 409 -3.76 -0.20 -15.69
CA ALA A 409 -3.10 1.04 -16.14
C ALA A 409 -2.88 2.05 -14.99
N ASN A 410 -3.78 2.08 -14.01
CA ASN A 410 -3.69 2.98 -12.87
C ASN A 410 -4.42 2.43 -11.64
N SER A 411 -4.23 3.05 -10.50
CA SER A 411 -5.06 2.85 -9.31
C SER A 411 -5.46 4.23 -8.77
N PRO A 412 -6.76 4.59 -8.76
CA PRO A 412 -7.90 3.80 -9.21
C PRO A 412 -8.01 3.73 -10.74
N TRP A 413 -8.77 2.78 -11.27
CA TRP A 413 -8.95 2.59 -12.72
C TRP A 413 -10.29 1.96 -13.02
N SER A 414 -10.96 2.43 -14.07
CA SER A 414 -12.29 1.93 -14.45
C SER A 414 -12.26 1.21 -15.79
N GLY A 415 -11.20 0.48 -16.10
CA GLY A 415 -11.05 -0.34 -17.31
C GLY A 415 -10.64 0.41 -18.58
N THR A 416 -10.94 1.71 -18.68
CA THR A 416 -10.61 2.54 -19.84
C THR A 416 -10.45 4.01 -19.46
N ILE A 417 -9.70 4.78 -20.26
CA ILE A 417 -9.36 6.19 -19.95
C ILE A 417 -10.56 7.14 -20.09
N GLU A 418 -11.57 6.76 -20.86
CA GLU A 418 -12.78 7.54 -21.12
C GLU A 418 -13.77 7.49 -19.97
N ARG A 419 -13.73 6.42 -19.17
CA ARG A 419 -14.61 6.22 -18.01
C ARG A 419 -14.03 6.96 -16.81
N ASP A 420 -14.92 7.49 -15.97
CA ASP A 420 -14.51 8.12 -14.72
C ASP A 420 -13.72 7.13 -13.83
N PRO A 421 -12.47 7.43 -13.44
CA PRO A 421 -11.64 6.53 -12.64
C PRO A 421 -12.18 6.27 -11.23
N VAL A 422 -13.13 7.06 -10.72
CA VAL A 422 -13.74 6.83 -9.39
C VAL A 422 -15.09 6.12 -9.44
N ALA A 423 -15.43 5.50 -10.57
CA ALA A 423 -16.68 4.76 -10.69
C ALA A 423 -16.61 3.41 -9.96
N ASP A 424 -17.36 3.25 -8.86
CA ASP A 424 -17.49 2.00 -8.06
C ASP A 424 -18.04 0.79 -8.87
N SER A 425 -18.42 1.00 -10.13
CA SER A 425 -18.93 -0.04 -11.03
C SER A 425 -17.82 -0.88 -11.66
N HIS A 426 -16.58 -0.40 -11.77
CA HIS A 426 -15.51 -1.08 -12.51
C HIS A 426 -14.15 -0.90 -11.82
N GLY A 427 -13.33 -1.95 -11.87
CA GLY A 427 -11.93 -1.85 -11.48
C GLY A 427 -11.68 -1.55 -9.99
N PRO A 428 -10.43 -1.22 -9.62
CA PRO A 428 -10.07 -0.86 -8.26
C PRO A 428 -10.42 0.60 -7.93
N SER A 429 -10.93 0.84 -6.72
CA SER A 429 -11.37 2.15 -6.22
C SER A 429 -10.52 2.66 -5.05
N HIS A 430 -10.42 3.99 -4.92
CA HIS A 430 -9.83 4.67 -3.77
C HIS A 430 -10.93 5.41 -2.99
N LEU A 431 -11.18 5.01 -1.74
CA LEU A 431 -12.25 5.57 -0.90
C LEU A 431 -11.70 6.63 0.07
N TRP A 432 -11.48 7.82 -0.46
CA TRP A 432 -10.90 8.95 0.28
C TRP A 432 -11.92 9.95 0.85
N THR A 433 -13.17 9.96 0.35
CA THR A 433 -14.23 10.86 0.82
C THR A 433 -14.43 10.80 2.34
N PRO A 434 -14.46 9.61 2.99
CA PRO A 434 -14.62 9.54 4.45
C PRO A 434 -13.51 10.27 5.22
N TRP A 435 -12.26 10.20 4.79
CA TRP A 435 -11.17 10.92 5.45
C TRP A 435 -11.12 12.40 5.07
N ASN A 436 -11.30 12.73 3.78
CA ASN A 436 -11.10 14.08 3.29
C ASN A 436 -12.27 15.01 3.64
N GLU A 437 -13.51 14.51 3.57
CA GLU A 437 -14.71 15.34 3.51
C GLU A 437 -15.78 14.94 4.54
N ALA A 438 -15.89 13.64 4.86
CA ALA A 438 -16.98 13.11 5.68
C ALA A 438 -16.49 12.50 7.00
N ASP A 439 -17.36 11.69 7.61
CA ASP A 439 -17.07 10.83 8.76
C ASP A 439 -16.93 9.36 8.31
N TYR A 440 -16.25 8.53 9.10
CA TYR A 440 -16.00 7.13 8.73
C TYR A 440 -17.27 6.28 8.56
N ALA A 441 -18.42 6.70 9.09
CA ALA A 441 -19.68 6.00 8.85
C ALA A 441 -20.02 5.88 7.35
N HIS A 442 -19.56 6.85 6.55
CA HIS A 442 -19.82 6.96 5.12
C HIS A 442 -18.99 6.00 4.26
N TYR A 443 -18.07 5.22 4.83
CA TYR A 443 -17.56 4.04 4.11
C TYR A 443 -18.69 3.09 3.68
N ARG A 444 -19.80 3.08 4.42
CA ARG A 444 -20.96 2.23 4.12
C ARG A 444 -21.80 2.70 2.94
N ASP A 445 -21.54 3.89 2.40
CA ASP A 445 -22.25 4.43 1.24
C ASP A 445 -21.69 3.86 -0.09
N HIS A 446 -20.58 3.11 -0.01
CA HIS A 446 -19.84 2.58 -1.16
C HIS A 446 -19.98 1.04 -1.26
N ASP A 447 -20.07 0.51 -2.48
CA ASP A 447 -20.10 -0.94 -2.77
C ASP A 447 -19.27 -1.30 -4.02
N PRO A 448 -17.98 -0.91 -4.07
CA PRO A 448 -17.09 -1.22 -5.18
C PRO A 448 -16.72 -2.71 -5.21
N ALA A 449 -16.30 -3.19 -6.39
CA ALA A 449 -15.80 -4.56 -6.52
C ALA A 449 -14.48 -4.77 -5.75
N TYR A 450 -13.61 -3.75 -5.73
CA TYR A 450 -12.32 -3.82 -5.07
C TYR A 450 -11.86 -2.45 -4.58
N VAL A 451 -11.32 -2.39 -3.37
CA VAL A 451 -10.74 -1.16 -2.80
C VAL A 451 -9.23 -1.32 -2.69
N SER A 452 -8.48 -0.53 -3.47
CA SER A 452 -7.01 -0.52 -3.42
C SER A 452 -6.45 0.56 -2.48
N GLU A 453 -7.25 1.55 -2.09
CA GLU A 453 -6.93 2.47 -1.00
C GLU A 453 -8.17 2.86 -0.19
N MET A 454 -8.04 2.80 1.13
CA MET A 454 -8.87 3.50 2.10
C MET A 454 -8.06 3.69 3.37
N GLY A 455 -8.27 4.78 4.11
CA GLY A 455 -7.52 4.98 5.34
C GLY A 455 -8.05 6.09 6.22
N TRP A 456 -7.62 6.07 7.47
CA TRP A 456 -7.82 7.17 8.42
C TRP A 456 -6.50 7.52 9.10
N CYS A 457 -6.21 8.80 9.29
CA CYS A 457 -4.95 9.26 9.88
C CYS A 457 -5.01 9.20 11.42
N GLY A 458 -3.90 8.89 12.07
CA GLY A 458 -3.77 8.85 13.53
C GLY A 458 -2.32 8.93 14.00
N PRO A 459 -2.07 9.37 15.24
CA PRO A 459 -0.71 9.52 15.74
C PRO A 459 -0.04 8.16 15.94
N PRO A 460 1.31 8.11 15.90
CA PRO A 460 2.05 6.88 16.16
C PRO A 460 2.01 6.52 17.64
N ALA A 461 2.73 5.49 18.07
CA ALA A 461 2.86 5.20 19.50
C ALA A 461 3.33 6.44 20.27
N TRP A 462 2.95 6.53 21.55
CA TRP A 462 3.23 7.71 22.36
C TRP A 462 4.75 7.94 22.46
N THR A 463 5.52 6.88 22.68
CA THR A 463 6.99 6.93 22.72
C THR A 463 7.60 7.40 21.40
N THR A 464 7.08 6.92 20.27
CA THR A 464 7.55 7.30 18.93
C THR A 464 7.37 8.79 18.70
N LEU A 465 6.19 9.33 19.04
CA LEU A 465 5.91 10.77 18.89
C LEU A 465 6.71 11.59 19.91
N ALA A 466 6.64 11.26 21.20
CA ALA A 466 7.28 12.03 22.27
C ALA A 466 8.80 12.20 22.06
N ARG A 467 9.47 11.19 21.49
CA ARG A 467 10.92 11.22 21.20
C ARG A 467 11.34 12.35 20.24
N VAL A 468 10.43 12.86 19.41
CA VAL A 468 10.73 13.94 18.44
C VAL A 468 10.21 15.32 18.88
N LEU A 469 9.57 15.42 20.04
CA LEU A 469 8.92 16.65 20.51
C LEU A 469 9.74 17.52 21.46
N ASP A 470 10.89 17.05 21.95
CA ASP A 470 11.85 17.76 22.82
C ASP A 470 11.31 19.01 23.55
N GLY A 471 10.84 18.81 24.79
CA GLY A 471 10.27 19.86 25.64
C GLY A 471 8.77 20.13 25.42
N GLU A 472 8.14 19.50 24.43
CA GLU A 472 6.69 19.61 24.16
C GLU A 472 5.95 18.30 24.50
N THR A 473 4.66 18.41 24.84
CA THR A 473 3.78 17.25 25.05
C THR A 473 3.06 16.90 23.74
N PRO A 474 2.94 15.61 23.37
CA PRO A 474 2.13 15.19 22.23
C PRO A 474 0.72 15.77 22.31
N GLY A 475 0.30 16.48 21.28
CA GLY A 475 -1.02 17.09 21.25
C GLY A 475 -1.17 18.18 20.21
N PRO A 476 -2.40 18.65 20.00
CA PRO A 476 -2.72 19.59 18.93
C PRO A 476 -2.07 20.96 19.11
N ASP A 477 -1.65 21.33 20.32
CA ASP A 477 -1.01 22.61 20.63
C ASP A 477 0.48 22.65 20.31
N SER A 478 1.14 21.50 20.30
CA SER A 478 2.57 21.34 20.02
C SER A 478 2.88 21.67 18.54
N PRO A 479 3.68 22.70 18.24
CA PRO A 479 4.12 22.99 16.88
C PRO A 479 4.89 21.83 16.23
N ARG A 480 5.66 21.07 17.02
CA ARG A 480 6.37 19.89 16.52
C ARG A 480 5.40 18.74 16.20
N THR A 481 4.37 18.53 17.01
CA THR A 481 3.31 17.56 16.68
C THR A 481 2.68 17.91 15.34
N ARG A 482 2.32 19.19 15.12
CA ARG A 482 1.79 19.66 13.84
C ARG A 482 2.79 19.48 12.69
N HIS A 483 4.08 19.67 12.93
CA HIS A 483 5.12 19.43 11.92
C HIS A 483 5.21 17.97 11.46
N HIS A 484 4.93 17.03 12.36
CA HIS A 484 4.89 15.59 12.09
C HIS A 484 3.55 15.10 11.52
N LEU A 485 2.60 16.00 11.27
CA LEU A 485 1.40 15.75 10.47
C LEU A 485 1.56 16.42 9.10
N ARG A 486 1.69 15.61 8.05
CA ARG A 486 1.92 16.11 6.69
C ARG A 486 0.66 16.13 5.83
N ALA A 487 -0.43 15.52 6.31
CA ALA A 487 -1.69 15.50 5.60
C ALA A 487 -2.20 16.91 5.35
N ILE A 488 -2.61 17.20 4.12
CA ILE A 488 -3.21 18.50 3.77
C ILE A 488 -4.43 18.74 4.65
N ASP A 489 -4.44 19.87 5.35
CA ASP A 489 -5.46 20.24 6.35
C ASP A 489 -5.66 19.20 7.47
N GLY A 490 -4.60 18.45 7.80
CA GLY A 490 -4.69 17.27 8.67
C GLY A 490 -5.26 17.54 10.06
N MET A 491 -4.87 18.64 10.72
CA MET A 491 -5.37 18.95 12.07
C MET A 491 -6.87 19.23 12.08
N HIS A 492 -7.37 19.90 11.04
CA HIS A 492 -8.80 20.11 10.87
C HIS A 492 -9.51 18.78 10.67
N LYS A 493 -9.00 17.92 9.77
CA LYS A 493 -9.59 16.61 9.48
C LYS A 493 -9.64 15.70 10.71
N LEU A 494 -8.57 15.65 11.50
CA LEU A 494 -8.56 14.93 12.79
C LEU A 494 -9.61 15.47 13.75
N THR A 495 -9.74 16.79 13.87
CA THR A 495 -10.72 17.44 14.76
C THR A 495 -12.16 17.14 14.30
N ARG A 496 -12.44 17.29 13.01
CA ARG A 496 -13.74 16.96 12.41
C ARG A 496 -14.09 15.49 12.62
N GLY A 497 -13.10 14.61 12.50
CA GLY A 497 -13.22 13.18 12.73
C GLY A 497 -13.56 12.79 14.16
N LEU A 498 -13.04 13.53 15.15
CA LEU A 498 -13.29 13.27 16.57
C LEU A 498 -14.67 13.73 17.02
N GLN A 499 -15.11 14.90 16.55
CA GLN A 499 -16.25 15.64 17.08
C GLN A 499 -17.58 14.87 17.14
N PRO A 500 -17.93 14.00 16.17
CA PRO A 500 -19.15 13.21 16.24
C PRO A 500 -19.12 12.15 17.36
N HIS A 501 -17.93 11.65 17.70
CA HIS A 501 -17.75 10.45 18.52
C HIS A 501 -17.35 10.75 19.95
N PHE A 502 -16.54 11.79 20.19
CA PHE A 502 -16.00 12.10 21.51
C PHE A 502 -16.27 13.56 21.92
N PRO A 503 -16.36 13.85 23.23
CA PRO A 503 -16.22 15.24 23.69
C PRO A 503 -14.84 15.80 23.29
N PRO A 504 -14.68 17.13 23.23
CA PRO A 504 -13.37 17.74 23.00
C PRO A 504 -12.32 17.19 23.99
N PRO A 505 -11.17 16.70 23.51
CA PRO A 505 -10.11 16.22 24.40
C PRO A 505 -9.66 17.32 25.38
N ALA A 506 -9.48 16.99 26.66
CA ALA A 506 -9.07 17.96 27.67
C ALA A 506 -7.56 18.22 27.64
N GLU A 507 -6.78 17.17 27.36
CA GLU A 507 -5.32 17.23 27.27
C GLU A 507 -4.76 16.47 26.06
N GLY A 508 -3.47 16.65 25.80
CA GLY A 508 -2.78 16.00 24.68
C GLY A 508 -2.84 14.47 24.70
N ALA A 509 -2.86 13.86 25.89
CA ALA A 509 -3.02 12.43 26.06
C ALA A 509 -4.41 11.93 25.65
N ASP A 510 -5.47 12.68 25.98
CA ASP A 510 -6.83 12.37 25.54
C ASP A 510 -6.94 12.47 24.02
N TRP A 511 -6.34 13.51 23.44
CA TRP A 511 -6.33 13.71 21.99
C TRP A 511 -5.60 12.57 21.30
N HIS A 512 -4.43 12.17 21.81
CA HIS A 512 -3.63 11.07 21.27
C HIS A 512 -4.42 9.76 21.27
N TRP A 513 -5.01 9.39 22.41
CA TRP A 513 -5.81 8.18 22.54
C TRP A 513 -7.04 8.22 21.64
N ALA A 514 -7.82 9.31 21.68
CA ALA A 514 -9.08 9.40 20.94
C ALA A 514 -8.84 9.37 19.43
N THR A 515 -7.77 10.01 18.93
CA THR A 515 -7.43 9.99 17.49
C THR A 515 -7.00 8.59 17.03
N GLN A 516 -6.20 7.86 17.81
CA GLN A 516 -5.87 6.46 17.48
C GLN A 516 -7.11 5.56 17.49
N LEU A 517 -8.03 5.79 18.43
CA LEU A 517 -9.26 5.00 18.50
C LEU A 517 -10.20 5.29 17.32
N VAL A 518 -10.38 6.56 16.93
CA VAL A 518 -11.13 6.90 15.70
C VAL A 518 -10.47 6.28 14.49
N GLN A 519 -9.14 6.33 14.37
CA GLN A 519 -8.43 5.67 13.28
C GLN A 519 -8.75 4.17 13.19
N ALA A 520 -8.65 3.44 14.31
CA ALA A 520 -8.94 2.01 14.35
C ALA A 520 -10.41 1.71 13.99
N ARG A 521 -11.36 2.46 14.54
CA ARG A 521 -12.80 2.29 14.27
C ARG A 521 -13.16 2.65 12.83
N ALA A 522 -12.51 3.66 12.25
CA ALA A 522 -12.76 4.08 10.88
C ALA A 522 -12.38 2.97 9.88
N VAL A 523 -11.19 2.40 10.05
CA VAL A 523 -10.74 1.30 9.20
C VAL A 523 -11.56 0.04 9.45
N ALA A 524 -11.92 -0.28 10.69
CA ALA A 524 -12.85 -1.39 10.98
C ALA A 524 -14.20 -1.20 10.29
N ALA A 525 -14.79 0.01 10.36
CA ALA A 525 -16.08 0.31 9.74
C ALA A 525 -16.06 0.06 8.22
N GLY A 526 -15.02 0.50 7.51
CA GLY A 526 -14.91 0.27 6.07
C GLY A 526 -14.57 -1.18 5.72
N THR A 527 -13.56 -1.77 6.36
CA THR A 527 -13.12 -3.14 6.05
C THR A 527 -14.20 -4.19 6.35
N GLU A 528 -14.90 -4.09 7.49
CA GLU A 528 -16.01 -4.99 7.81
C GLU A 528 -17.20 -4.80 6.88
N TRP A 529 -17.50 -3.55 6.51
CA TRP A 529 -18.56 -3.26 5.54
C TRP A 529 -18.26 -3.92 4.20
N LEU A 530 -17.09 -3.62 3.60
CA LEU A 530 -16.68 -4.11 2.28
C LEU A 530 -16.61 -5.64 2.24
N ARG A 531 -16.08 -6.29 3.28
CA ARG A 531 -16.05 -7.77 3.37
C ARG A 531 -17.43 -8.39 3.55
N SER A 532 -18.43 -7.63 4.00
CA SER A 532 -19.81 -8.09 4.11
C SER A 532 -20.63 -7.98 2.81
N ARG A 533 -19.98 -7.60 1.70
CA ARG A 533 -20.62 -7.37 0.39
C ARG A 533 -20.29 -8.49 -0.57
N GLU A 534 -21.28 -8.89 -1.37
CA GLU A 534 -21.13 -9.93 -2.39
C GLU A 534 -20.10 -9.56 -3.47
N ARG A 535 -20.03 -8.28 -3.85
CA ARG A 535 -19.07 -7.77 -4.83
C ARG A 535 -17.66 -7.59 -4.27
N GLY A 536 -17.53 -7.43 -2.96
CA GLY A 536 -16.27 -7.18 -2.28
C GLY A 536 -15.28 -8.32 -2.50
N ALA A 537 -14.37 -8.11 -3.45
CA ALA A 537 -13.31 -9.04 -3.80
C ALA A 537 -11.97 -8.70 -3.14
N GLY A 538 -11.85 -7.50 -2.58
CA GLY A 538 -10.67 -7.13 -1.82
C GLY A 538 -10.70 -5.75 -1.21
N VAL A 539 -9.92 -5.58 -0.14
CA VAL A 539 -9.70 -4.30 0.53
C VAL A 539 -8.24 -4.14 0.94
N VAL A 540 -7.62 -3.05 0.50
CA VAL A 540 -6.24 -2.69 0.78
C VAL A 540 -6.21 -1.36 1.53
N VAL A 541 -5.78 -1.40 2.79
CA VAL A 541 -5.77 -0.24 3.68
C VAL A 541 -4.52 0.60 3.40
N TRP A 542 -4.71 1.89 3.18
CA TRP A 542 -3.66 2.90 3.27
C TRP A 542 -3.45 3.21 4.76
N GLN A 543 -2.34 2.83 5.40
CA GLN A 543 -1.17 2.09 4.89
C GLN A 543 -0.62 1.15 5.97
N LEU A 544 0.38 0.30 5.67
CA LEU A 544 0.98 -0.56 6.69
C LEU A 544 1.94 0.21 7.59
N ASP A 545 2.94 0.85 6.98
CA ASP A 545 4.19 1.26 7.61
C ASP A 545 4.43 2.79 7.57
N ASP A 546 5.48 3.26 8.24
CA ASP A 546 5.92 4.67 8.25
C ASP A 546 7.44 4.78 8.04
N CYS A 547 7.85 5.74 7.22
CA CYS A 547 9.26 6.01 6.90
C CYS A 547 10.00 6.89 7.93
N TRP A 548 9.26 7.50 8.87
CA TRP A 548 9.73 8.41 9.91
C TRP A 548 8.65 8.59 10.99
N PRO A 549 8.93 9.17 12.17
CA PRO A 549 7.90 9.41 13.19
C PRO A 549 6.83 10.37 12.66
N ALA A 550 5.60 9.89 12.43
CA ALA A 550 4.56 10.70 11.82
C ALA A 550 3.16 10.37 12.31
N ILE A 551 2.30 11.39 12.27
CA ILE A 551 0.86 11.22 12.31
C ILE A 551 0.44 10.91 10.87
N SER A 552 0.08 9.65 10.63
CA SER A 552 -0.15 9.08 9.31
C SER A 552 -1.24 8.03 9.36
N TRP A 553 -1.53 7.41 8.21
CA TRP A 553 -2.50 6.34 8.10
C TRP A 553 -1.94 4.94 8.43
N SER A 554 -0.69 4.85 8.90
CA SER A 554 -0.02 3.56 9.11
C SER A 554 -0.63 2.75 10.25
N ALA A 555 -0.70 1.42 10.08
CA ALA A 555 -1.06 0.48 11.13
C ALA A 555 0.13 0.20 12.08
N VAL A 556 1.36 0.26 11.56
CA VAL A 556 2.62 0.07 12.29
C VAL A 556 3.45 1.33 12.12
N ASP A 557 3.91 1.91 13.23
CA ASP A 557 4.69 3.14 13.17
C ASP A 557 6.16 2.92 12.77
N SER A 558 6.91 4.02 12.58
CA SER A 558 8.32 3.96 12.13
C SER A 558 9.28 3.32 13.14
N ALA A 559 8.90 3.23 14.43
CA ALA A 559 9.63 2.49 15.45
C ALA A 559 9.29 0.99 15.42
N GLY A 560 8.24 0.61 14.69
CA GLY A 560 7.76 -0.75 14.54
C GLY A 560 6.73 -1.18 15.56
N ILE A 561 6.09 -0.23 16.24
CA ILE A 561 5.04 -0.52 17.22
C ILE A 561 3.70 -0.63 16.49
N GLU A 562 2.95 -1.70 16.75
CA GLU A 562 1.59 -1.85 16.26
C GLU A 562 0.66 -0.82 16.95
N LYS A 563 0.05 0.06 16.15
CA LYS A 563 -0.96 1.01 16.65
C LYS A 563 -2.26 0.27 16.98
N PRO A 564 -3.20 0.87 17.73
CA PRO A 564 -4.56 0.34 17.87
C PRO A 564 -5.22 0.01 16.52
N LEU A 565 -4.89 0.78 15.48
CA LEU A 565 -5.27 0.48 14.10
C LEU A 565 -4.91 -0.95 13.69
N TRP A 566 -3.70 -1.46 13.93
CA TRP A 566 -3.30 -2.81 13.51
C TRP A 566 -4.22 -3.92 14.04
N TYR A 567 -4.71 -3.76 15.28
CA TYR A 567 -5.62 -4.72 15.91
C TYR A 567 -7.01 -4.73 15.27
N ALA A 568 -7.45 -3.62 14.67
CA ALA A 568 -8.73 -3.54 13.97
C ALA A 568 -8.77 -4.46 12.73
N PRO A 569 -7.87 -4.36 11.72
CA PRO A 569 -7.76 -5.35 10.67
C PRO A 569 -7.38 -6.74 11.16
N ARG A 570 -6.61 -6.91 12.22
CA ARG A 570 -6.42 -8.28 12.76
C ARG A 570 -7.76 -8.97 13.07
N HIS A 571 -8.75 -8.22 13.56
CA HIS A 571 -10.13 -8.70 13.68
C HIS A 571 -10.84 -8.77 12.32
N SER A 572 -10.92 -7.64 11.62
CA SER A 572 -11.74 -7.50 10.42
C SER A 572 -11.18 -8.18 9.17
N PHE A 573 -9.95 -8.67 9.19
CA PHE A 573 -9.31 -9.48 8.15
C PHE A 573 -9.19 -10.96 8.50
N ALA A 574 -9.74 -11.37 9.64
CA ALA A 574 -9.63 -12.78 9.99
C ALA A 574 -10.35 -13.69 8.98
N PRO A 575 -9.86 -14.93 8.77
CA PRO A 575 -10.42 -15.87 7.78
C PRO A 575 -11.91 -16.15 7.99
N ARG A 576 -12.40 -16.07 9.23
CA ARG A 576 -13.81 -16.11 9.59
C ARG A 576 -14.19 -14.84 10.35
N LEU A 577 -15.10 -14.05 9.79
CA LEU A 577 -15.58 -12.80 10.39
C LEU A 577 -17.09 -12.90 10.60
N ALA A 578 -17.55 -12.45 11.76
CA ALA A 578 -18.95 -12.18 12.03
C ALA A 578 -19.07 -10.68 12.29
N THR A 579 -19.86 -9.97 11.49
CA THR A 579 -20.01 -8.51 11.59
C THR A 579 -21.47 -8.09 11.51
N ILE A 580 -21.86 -7.13 12.35
CA ILE A 580 -23.21 -6.55 12.34
C ILE A 580 -23.18 -5.33 11.44
N GLN A 581 -24.06 -5.30 10.46
CA GLN A 581 -24.14 -4.22 9.47
C GLN A 581 -25.57 -3.72 9.31
N PRO A 582 -25.76 -2.43 8.98
CA PRO A 582 -27.07 -1.95 8.61
C PRO A 582 -27.49 -2.56 7.27
N VAL A 583 -28.77 -2.85 7.11
CA VAL A 583 -29.33 -3.26 5.81
C VAL A 583 -29.32 -2.07 4.85
N ARG A 584 -29.63 -0.88 5.36
CA ARG A 584 -29.47 0.41 4.67
C ARG A 584 -28.70 1.34 5.60
N PRO A 585 -27.49 1.79 5.25
CA PRO A 585 -26.68 2.63 6.12
C PRO A 585 -27.41 3.93 6.47
N GLY A 586 -27.26 4.35 7.72
CA GLY A 586 -27.73 5.65 8.19
C GLY A 586 -26.60 6.67 8.34
N PRO A 587 -26.93 7.92 8.67
CA PRO A 587 -25.94 8.97 8.90
C PRO A 587 -25.11 8.69 10.16
N THR A 588 -23.99 9.41 10.35
CA THR A 588 -23.08 9.25 11.51
C THR A 588 -23.77 9.19 12.89
N HIS A 589 -24.80 10.02 13.12
CA HIS A 589 -25.49 10.07 14.41
C HIS A 589 -26.50 8.92 14.61
N ASP A 590 -26.86 8.21 13.55
CA ASP A 590 -27.73 7.04 13.57
C ASP A 590 -27.27 6.00 12.52
N PRO A 591 -26.13 5.33 12.75
CA PRO A 591 -25.50 4.46 11.74
C PRO A 591 -26.35 3.23 11.39
N ALA A 592 -27.37 2.89 12.20
CA ALA A 592 -28.27 1.77 11.93
C ALA A 592 -29.23 2.05 10.77
N GLY A 593 -29.50 3.33 10.49
CA GLY A 593 -30.45 3.76 9.47
C GLY A 593 -31.86 3.23 9.71
N THR A 594 -32.65 3.18 8.63
CA THR A 594 -34.07 2.77 8.69
C THR A 594 -34.32 1.36 8.12
N GLY A 595 -33.26 0.66 7.70
CA GLY A 595 -33.36 -0.67 7.09
C GLY A 595 -33.34 -1.82 8.09
N GLY A 596 -33.04 -1.56 9.37
CA GLY A 596 -32.73 -2.59 10.34
C GLY A 596 -31.28 -3.09 10.24
N LEU A 597 -30.92 -4.05 11.08
CA LEU A 597 -29.58 -4.63 11.15
C LEU A 597 -29.58 -6.07 10.62
N ARG A 598 -28.44 -6.48 10.07
CA ARG A 598 -28.14 -7.86 9.70
C ARG A 598 -26.82 -8.28 10.33
N LEU A 599 -26.72 -9.55 10.69
CA LEU A 599 -25.44 -10.20 10.97
C LEU A 599 -24.95 -10.87 9.69
N THR A 600 -23.71 -10.60 9.30
CA THR A 600 -23.06 -11.26 8.17
C THR A 600 -21.93 -12.14 8.68
N LEU A 601 -21.94 -13.41 8.28
CA LEU A 601 -20.80 -14.31 8.38
C LEU A 601 -20.01 -14.25 7.06
N VAL A 602 -18.70 -14.09 7.16
CA VAL A 602 -17.74 -14.13 6.05
C VAL A 602 -16.82 -15.31 6.30
N ASN A 603 -16.67 -16.18 5.31
CA ASN A 603 -15.83 -17.37 5.38
C ASN A 603 -14.87 -17.45 4.20
N ASP A 604 -13.62 -17.02 4.41
CA ASP A 604 -12.56 -17.08 3.39
C ASP A 604 -11.85 -18.45 3.37
N THR A 605 -12.26 -19.39 4.23
CA THR A 605 -11.66 -20.73 4.32
C THR A 605 -12.20 -21.67 3.23
N ASP A 606 -11.60 -22.84 3.11
CA ASP A 606 -12.00 -23.92 2.19
C ASP A 606 -13.00 -24.93 2.81
N THR A 607 -13.44 -24.68 4.05
CA THR A 607 -14.37 -25.56 4.78
C THR A 607 -15.61 -24.82 5.23
N ASP A 608 -16.73 -25.53 5.32
CA ASP A 608 -17.98 -24.99 5.85
C ASP A 608 -17.77 -24.44 7.28
N TRP A 609 -18.46 -23.34 7.57
CA TRP A 609 -18.56 -22.79 8.91
C TRP A 609 -19.99 -22.92 9.42
N ASP A 610 -20.28 -24.06 10.04
CA ASP A 610 -21.52 -24.31 10.80
C ASP A 610 -21.32 -23.84 12.25
N THR A 611 -22.12 -22.88 12.69
CA THR A 611 -22.00 -22.27 14.02
C THR A 611 -23.35 -21.84 14.57
N GLU A 612 -23.52 -21.99 15.88
CA GLU A 612 -24.52 -21.23 16.62
C GLU A 612 -23.99 -19.81 16.86
N VAL A 613 -24.84 -18.80 16.70
CA VAL A 613 -24.52 -17.42 17.05
C VAL A 613 -25.37 -17.00 18.22
N HIS A 614 -24.76 -16.51 19.30
CA HIS A 614 -25.50 -15.95 20.42
C HIS A 614 -25.62 -14.43 20.27
N ILE A 615 -26.81 -13.96 19.92
CA ILE A 615 -27.11 -12.54 19.71
C ILE A 615 -27.87 -12.00 20.91
N ARG A 616 -27.45 -10.86 21.44
CA ARG A 616 -28.04 -10.24 22.63
C ARG A 616 -28.12 -8.73 22.46
N ARG A 617 -29.30 -8.17 22.69
CA ARG A 617 -29.47 -6.74 22.94
C ARG A 617 -29.38 -6.50 24.44
N LEU A 618 -28.45 -5.65 24.84
CA LEU A 618 -28.11 -5.36 26.23
C LEU A 618 -28.35 -3.89 26.51
N ASP A 619 -28.75 -3.55 27.74
CA ASP A 619 -28.50 -2.20 28.24
C ASP A 619 -27.02 -2.03 28.63
N LEU A 620 -26.60 -0.79 28.92
CA LEU A 620 -25.20 -0.50 29.25
C LEU A 620 -24.78 -0.99 30.64
N GLU A 621 -25.73 -1.39 31.48
CA GLU A 621 -25.52 -2.08 32.76
C GLU A 621 -25.29 -3.59 32.58
N GLY A 622 -25.51 -4.12 31.37
CA GLY A 622 -25.25 -5.50 31.00
C GLY A 622 -26.43 -6.45 31.17
N ARG A 623 -27.64 -5.94 31.47
CA ARG A 623 -28.86 -6.74 31.49
C ARG A 623 -29.28 -7.07 30.06
N VAL A 624 -29.65 -8.33 29.84
CA VAL A 624 -30.17 -8.81 28.56
C VAL A 624 -31.61 -8.35 28.39
N LEU A 625 -31.88 -7.59 27.35
CA LEU A 625 -33.21 -7.08 26.99
C LEU A 625 -33.91 -7.99 25.96
N ALA A 626 -33.13 -8.55 25.04
CA ALA A 626 -33.58 -9.55 24.07
C ALA A 626 -32.41 -10.44 23.68
N SER A 627 -32.68 -11.70 23.29
CA SER A 627 -31.63 -12.62 22.84
C SER A 627 -32.15 -13.66 21.86
N ALA A 628 -31.29 -14.12 20.96
CA ALA A 628 -31.55 -15.23 20.06
C ALA A 628 -30.30 -16.10 19.88
N ARG A 629 -30.51 -17.36 19.48
CA ARG A 629 -29.44 -18.31 19.18
C ARG A 629 -29.65 -18.99 17.82
N PRO A 630 -29.63 -18.24 16.71
CA PRO A 630 -29.73 -18.85 15.40
C PRO A 630 -28.52 -19.74 15.13
N ARG A 631 -28.76 -20.88 14.50
CA ARG A 631 -27.72 -21.66 13.83
C ARG A 631 -27.59 -21.19 12.39
N ALA A 632 -26.37 -21.05 11.91
CA ALA A 632 -26.09 -20.62 10.55
C ALA A 632 -24.92 -21.41 9.98
N VAL A 633 -24.99 -21.65 8.66
CA VAL A 633 -23.94 -22.33 7.90
C VAL A 633 -23.45 -21.36 6.83
N CYS A 634 -22.15 -21.09 6.84
CA CYS A 634 -21.48 -20.29 5.83
C CYS A 634 -20.53 -21.16 5.00
N ALA A 635 -20.83 -21.28 3.71
CA ALA A 635 -20.04 -22.08 2.78
C ALA A 635 -18.59 -21.56 2.65
N PRO A 636 -17.65 -22.38 2.18
CA PRO A 636 -16.31 -21.94 1.77
C PRO A 636 -16.37 -20.80 0.77
N ASP A 637 -15.45 -19.84 0.87
CA ASP A 637 -15.44 -18.60 0.07
C ASP A 637 -16.84 -17.94 -0.01
N GLY A 638 -17.57 -17.95 1.10
CA GLY A 638 -18.99 -17.64 1.15
C GLY A 638 -19.35 -16.48 2.07
N LEU A 639 -20.56 -15.97 1.87
CA LEU A 639 -21.24 -15.04 2.76
C LEU A 639 -22.56 -15.65 3.22
N THR A 640 -22.92 -15.44 4.49
CA THR A 640 -24.25 -15.76 5.01
C THR A 640 -24.82 -14.56 5.72
N HIS A 641 -25.97 -14.10 5.27
CA HIS A 641 -26.66 -12.96 5.85
C HIS A 641 -27.85 -13.43 6.70
N LEU A 642 -27.89 -12.96 7.94
CA LEU A 642 -29.00 -13.17 8.88
C LEU A 642 -29.61 -11.80 9.18
N VAL A 643 -30.74 -11.49 8.54
CA VAL A 643 -31.52 -10.30 8.90
C VAL A 643 -32.06 -10.49 10.31
N LEU A 644 -31.80 -9.52 11.17
CA LEU A 644 -32.15 -9.63 12.58
C LEU A 644 -33.60 -9.19 12.78
N ASP A 645 -34.35 -9.97 13.55
CA ASP A 645 -35.73 -9.65 13.91
C ASP A 645 -35.79 -8.28 14.62
N PRO A 646 -36.74 -7.39 14.27
CA PRO A 646 -36.88 -6.08 14.91
C PRO A 646 -37.01 -6.15 16.45
N SER A 647 -37.67 -7.17 17.00
CA SER A 647 -37.77 -7.36 18.46
C SER A 647 -36.41 -7.55 19.14
N LEU A 648 -35.44 -8.09 18.39
CA LEU A 648 -34.06 -8.27 18.81
C LEU A 648 -33.21 -7.04 18.51
N ALA A 649 -33.30 -6.50 17.29
CA ALA A 649 -32.35 -5.52 16.78
C ALA A 649 -32.76 -4.05 16.94
N THR A 650 -34.02 -3.74 17.21
CA THR A 650 -34.47 -2.35 17.45
C THR A 650 -34.31 -2.02 18.94
N PRO A 651 -33.56 -0.96 19.29
CA PRO A 651 -33.39 -0.56 20.68
C PRO A 651 -34.65 0.10 21.21
N GLY A 652 -34.93 -0.08 22.51
CA GLY A 652 -35.93 0.74 23.20
C GLY A 652 -35.41 2.15 23.41
N ASP A 653 -34.17 2.27 23.86
CA ASP A 653 -33.41 3.51 23.90
C ASP A 653 -32.04 3.37 23.21
N PRO A 654 -31.84 3.97 22.02
CA PRO A 654 -30.59 3.83 21.27
C PRO A 654 -29.37 4.46 21.97
N ALA A 655 -29.58 5.33 22.97
CA ALA A 655 -28.49 5.93 23.74
C ALA A 655 -28.05 5.07 24.93
N ALA A 656 -28.81 4.03 25.32
CA ALA A 656 -28.52 3.20 26.49
C ALA A 656 -28.52 1.70 26.19
N GLU A 657 -28.40 1.33 24.92
CA GLU A 657 -28.41 -0.06 24.49
C GLU A 657 -27.32 -0.35 23.47
N LEU A 658 -26.91 -1.61 23.41
CA LEU A 658 -25.98 -2.14 22.42
C LEU A 658 -26.39 -3.54 22.00
N LEU A 659 -25.91 -3.98 20.84
CA LEU A 659 -26.15 -5.31 20.32
C LEU A 659 -24.83 -6.06 20.25
N VAL A 660 -24.82 -7.29 20.77
CA VAL A 660 -23.63 -8.16 20.80
C VAL A 660 -23.96 -9.45 20.08
N ALA A 661 -23.05 -9.92 19.22
CA ALA A 661 -23.09 -11.26 18.68
C ALA A 661 -21.80 -12.00 19.02
N ASP A 662 -21.92 -13.18 19.63
CA ASP A 662 -20.80 -14.09 19.90
C ASP A 662 -20.89 -15.32 18.98
N THR A 663 -19.80 -15.59 18.25
CA THR A 663 -19.71 -16.68 17.27
C THR A 663 -18.33 -17.31 17.31
N GLY A 664 -18.23 -18.63 17.52
CA GLY A 664 -16.94 -19.35 17.45
C GLY A 664 -15.82 -18.75 18.31
N GLY A 665 -16.16 -18.26 19.51
CA GLY A 665 -15.20 -17.61 20.42
C GLY A 665 -14.85 -16.15 20.07
N ARG A 666 -15.48 -15.56 19.06
CA ARG A 666 -15.31 -14.17 18.64
C ARG A 666 -16.54 -13.36 19.02
N ARG A 667 -16.36 -12.06 19.25
CA ARG A 667 -17.43 -11.12 19.56
C ARG A 667 -17.40 -9.96 18.58
N THR A 668 -18.58 -9.56 18.11
CA THR A 668 -18.81 -8.28 17.44
C THR A 668 -19.85 -7.48 18.23
N VAL A 669 -19.70 -6.16 18.22
CA VAL A 669 -20.55 -5.24 18.99
C VAL A 669 -21.02 -4.12 18.09
N TRP A 670 -22.32 -3.85 18.13
CA TRP A 670 -22.94 -2.72 17.45
C TRP A 670 -23.48 -1.73 18.48
N THR A 671 -23.16 -0.45 18.27
CA THR A 671 -23.71 0.66 19.05
C THR A 671 -24.61 1.51 18.19
N TYR A 672 -25.82 1.80 18.68
CA TYR A 672 -26.81 2.57 17.92
C TYR A 672 -26.49 4.05 17.83
N ARG A 673 -25.63 4.57 18.71
CA ARG A 673 -25.19 5.96 18.72
C ARG A 673 -23.67 6.07 18.90
N PRO A 674 -23.03 7.13 18.36
CA PRO A 674 -21.66 7.50 18.73
C PRO A 674 -21.47 7.66 20.24
N ASP A 675 -20.26 7.47 20.76
CA ASP A 675 -19.99 7.43 22.21
C ASP A 675 -20.44 8.70 22.94
N ARG A 676 -20.23 9.86 22.34
CA ARG A 676 -20.72 11.17 22.80
C ARG A 676 -22.22 11.21 23.10
N LEU A 677 -23.00 10.39 22.42
CA LEU A 677 -24.45 10.33 22.53
C LEU A 677 -24.93 9.10 23.34
N LEU A 678 -24.02 8.24 23.79
CA LEU A 678 -24.34 7.13 24.69
C LEU A 678 -24.38 7.61 26.14
N ARG A 679 -25.33 7.10 26.92
CA ARG A 679 -25.42 7.32 28.37
C ARG A 679 -24.54 6.32 29.12
N GLN A 680 -23.22 6.44 28.92
CA GLN A 680 -22.28 5.48 29.46
C GLN A 680 -22.31 5.45 31.00
N PRO A 681 -22.31 4.26 31.63
CA PRO A 681 -22.18 4.15 33.08
C PRO A 681 -20.79 4.60 33.52
N ALA A 682 -20.67 5.01 34.79
CA ALA A 682 -19.37 5.33 35.36
C ALA A 682 -18.43 4.10 35.29
N PRO A 683 -17.18 4.25 34.82
CA PRO A 683 -16.29 3.11 34.60
C PRO A 683 -15.85 2.49 35.93
N ALA A 684 -16.32 1.27 36.20
CA ALA A 684 -15.94 0.47 37.35
C ALA A 684 -15.11 -0.73 36.89
N ARG A 685 -13.86 -0.81 37.33
CA ARG A 685 -12.91 -1.85 36.92
C ARG A 685 -11.87 -2.16 37.99
N ARG A 686 -11.34 -3.39 37.95
CA ARG A 686 -10.15 -3.80 38.70
C ARG A 686 -9.06 -4.18 37.71
N VAL A 687 -7.87 -3.62 37.87
CA VAL A 687 -6.68 -4.02 37.12
C VAL A 687 -5.76 -4.79 38.06
N ARG A 688 -5.24 -5.94 37.60
CA ARG A 688 -4.22 -6.72 38.29
C ARG A 688 -3.02 -6.87 37.37
N LEU A 689 -1.83 -6.76 37.93
CA LEU A 689 -0.57 -6.95 37.25
C LEU A 689 0.13 -8.16 37.88
N ALA A 690 0.69 -9.04 37.06
CA ALA A 690 1.55 -10.12 37.50
C ALA A 690 2.75 -10.19 36.56
N LEU A 691 3.96 -10.19 37.13
CA LEU A 691 5.17 -10.46 36.37
C LEU A 691 5.41 -11.98 36.38
N ASP A 692 5.59 -12.55 35.20
CA ASP A 692 5.79 -13.97 34.96
C ASP A 692 7.01 -14.11 34.06
N GLU A 693 8.16 -14.41 34.66
CA GLU A 693 9.49 -14.33 34.03
C GLU A 693 9.71 -12.95 33.38
N ASP A 694 9.79 -12.91 32.05
CA ASP A 694 10.02 -11.71 31.25
C ASP A 694 8.72 -11.08 30.69
N ALA A 695 7.55 -11.52 31.16
CA ALA A 695 6.24 -11.06 30.68
C ALA A 695 5.41 -10.35 31.77
N LEU A 696 4.90 -9.15 31.45
CA LEU A 696 3.92 -8.47 32.29
C LEU A 696 2.50 -8.86 31.89
N ARG A 697 1.84 -9.67 32.73
CA ARG A 697 0.43 -10.04 32.55
C ARG A 697 -0.48 -8.96 33.13
N VAL A 698 -1.25 -8.30 32.27
CA VAL A 698 -2.28 -7.31 32.66
C VAL A 698 -3.66 -7.96 32.61
N THR A 699 -4.35 -8.05 33.75
CA THR A 699 -5.73 -8.53 33.82
C THR A 699 -6.67 -7.38 34.15
N VAL A 700 -7.60 -7.08 33.24
CA VAL A 700 -8.65 -6.06 33.45
C VAL A 700 -9.98 -6.76 33.68
N SER A 701 -10.56 -6.57 34.87
CA SER A 701 -11.91 -7.07 35.21
C SER A 701 -12.88 -5.91 35.27
N ALA A 702 -13.81 -5.87 34.32
CA ALA A 702 -14.87 -4.87 34.23
C ALA A 702 -16.03 -5.19 35.19
N ARG A 703 -16.51 -4.21 35.94
CA ARG A 703 -17.76 -4.27 36.73
C ARG A 703 -18.90 -3.48 36.10
N SER A 704 -18.57 -2.47 35.30
CA SER A 704 -19.46 -1.79 34.35
C SER A 704 -19.01 -2.10 32.92
N LEU A 705 -19.77 -1.69 31.90
CA LEU A 705 -19.26 -1.68 30.53
C LEU A 705 -17.96 -0.87 30.45
N LEU A 706 -16.93 -1.47 29.83
CA LEU A 706 -15.72 -0.78 29.38
C LEU A 706 -15.62 -1.02 27.87
N ARG A 707 -15.62 0.04 27.08
CA ARG A 707 -15.55 -0.03 25.63
C ARG A 707 -14.14 0.31 25.15
N ASP A 708 -13.64 -0.44 24.17
CA ASP A 708 -12.37 -0.21 23.50
C ASP A 708 -11.19 0.04 24.45
N VAL A 709 -11.04 -0.87 25.42
CA VAL A 709 -9.95 -0.82 26.40
C VAL A 709 -8.61 -0.92 25.67
N CYS A 710 -7.86 0.18 25.66
CA CYS A 710 -6.50 0.23 25.14
C CYS A 710 -5.49 0.04 26.28
N VAL A 711 -4.58 -0.91 26.10
CA VAL A 711 -3.36 -1.02 26.91
C VAL A 711 -2.23 -0.46 26.05
N HIS A 712 -1.51 0.54 26.55
CA HIS A 712 -0.37 1.19 25.89
C HIS A 712 0.92 0.84 26.63
N PRO A 713 1.56 -0.32 26.34
CA PRO A 713 2.77 -0.74 27.06
C PRO A 713 3.92 0.25 26.90
N ASP A 714 4.00 0.96 25.78
CA ASP A 714 5.01 1.97 25.49
C ASP A 714 4.93 3.15 26.47
N ARG A 715 3.72 3.60 26.82
CA ARG A 715 3.51 4.63 27.84
C ARG A 715 3.88 4.14 29.23
N LEU A 716 3.56 2.88 29.52
CA LEU A 716 3.93 2.26 30.79
C LEU A 716 5.45 2.16 30.92
N ALA A 717 6.16 1.76 29.87
CA ALA A 717 7.62 1.69 29.87
C ALA A 717 8.27 3.04 30.21
N VAL A 718 7.82 4.13 29.59
CA VAL A 718 8.31 5.49 29.91
C VAL A 718 8.07 5.85 31.37
N ALA A 719 6.86 5.61 31.87
CA ALA A 719 6.53 5.89 33.26
C ALA A 719 7.34 5.05 34.26
N LEU A 720 7.78 3.86 33.84
CA LEU A 720 8.64 2.96 34.61
C LEU A 720 10.14 3.18 34.40
N GLY A 721 10.55 4.05 33.47
CA GLY A 721 11.96 4.29 33.14
C GLY A 721 12.65 3.11 32.44
N LEU A 722 11.88 2.30 31.70
CA LEU A 722 12.34 1.12 30.95
C LEU A 722 12.76 1.46 29.52
#